data_AF-F8B4X7-F1
#
_entry.id   AF-F8B4X7-F1
#
_cell.length_a   1.000
_cell.length_b   1.000
_cell.length_c   1.000
_cell.angle_alpha   90.00
_cell.angle_beta   90.00
_cell.angle_gamma   90.00
#
_symmetry.space_group_name_H-M   'P 1'
#
loop_
_entity.id
_entity.type
_entity.pdbx_description
1 polymer ?
#
loop_
_entity_poly.entity_id
_entity_poly.type
_entity_poly.pdbx_seq_one_letter_code
_entity_poly.pdbx_strand_id
1 'polypeptide(L)'
;MPNVDATGGPGVGAVVRTALSTATDTVRTLLRMRARPGREQEFESAWLKAAEVISTVPGNIRQDLMRNPDRPGEYVIVADWENRSALDAFGRSSHRDQLTAALRDLRDDAERNTYDVLHTLDGRGPAVRVLVTTTVPPGEEDAFEQAFLEVAEAMRGVAGRVREELLHEPGTGTFHLLAEWASEQAFLAWVGDPNHSDRTRQLIPFLDRGFSRRIFSIVARPPEDEVNAGASPEAAIGADAAGVNARPRPGAAPQQRPTAALSTAASAIVRPQVAGARRPEPDAATDVLVVGAGPTGLTLAIELARRGVACRLVDRSTEPPGQADKAIGVHCRTMEIWEDQGIVQEAMDAGIWLNGQIVVVNGHQTHRVEWDLPELPYAHLGLPQYETERILTDRFAALGGTIERGVELRGLTQDAAGVTARLSAADGETTVRAKYLVGSDGAHSTVRKELNLAFNAGAGRFPQLFMLADVEVDWSLPEGYLLRFLHETDGKMDGMLVCVPLRGQGRYRIATMAPPRIMAEAARTDVPPGFTKEYEPPTLAELQVALDGLAPPGTTARNLRWSSIFRISHGIVDRYRVGRAFVAGDAAHLHPPAGGQGMNTGIQDAYNLGWKLALAAGGHAGPDLLDSYEAERRPAGESVMGRAVRVAFTDEMDNEDEKAQFLDEMQMTLTYRGTPLVGEALGWDAPDRGPAAGDRAPDVHGLARRGVGHRLRLFELIQGSGHTLLFYGDASSTEEDLRGYEKIAAAIRRQAAGLINVYAVLDPDAVAPAGLDLPVIRDTERDYRSVYATTGPCAHLIRPDGHVGFRSRPVLAGALEDHIRAVFG
;
A
#
# COMPACT_ATOMS: atom_id res chain seq x y z
N MET A 1 -56.47 -44.77 26.38
CA MET A 1 -56.91 -45.98 25.65
C MET A 1 -57.71 -45.56 24.44
N PRO A 2 -57.62 -46.24 23.28
CA PRO A 2 -56.59 -47.17 22.77
C PRO A 2 -55.98 -46.64 21.43
N ASN A 3 -54.74 -46.92 20.99
CA ASN A 3 -53.99 -48.15 20.70
C ASN A 3 -54.56 -49.01 19.56
N VAL A 4 -53.90 -49.02 18.39
CA VAL A 4 -53.74 -50.21 17.52
C VAL A 4 -52.39 -50.11 16.81
N ASP A 5 -51.69 -51.24 16.84
CA ASP A 5 -50.31 -51.47 16.43
C ASP A 5 -50.26 -52.36 15.16
N ALA A 6 -49.08 -52.35 14.52
CA ALA A 6 -48.48 -53.36 13.61
C ALA A 6 -48.98 -53.56 12.15
N THR A 7 -48.09 -53.33 11.16
CA THR A 7 -47.25 -54.36 10.50
C THR A 7 -46.61 -53.89 9.18
N GLY A 8 -45.30 -54.19 9.00
CA GLY A 8 -44.72 -54.59 7.71
C GLY A 8 -43.91 -53.54 6.90
N GLY A 9 -42.58 -53.62 6.96
CA GLY A 9 -41.68 -52.98 5.98
C GLY A 9 -41.71 -53.65 4.59
N PRO A 10 -41.05 -53.05 3.58
CA PRO A 10 -39.69 -53.55 3.27
C PRO A 10 -38.67 -52.48 2.85
N GLY A 11 -37.41 -52.74 3.20
CA GLY A 11 -36.27 -52.55 2.29
C GLY A 11 -35.75 -51.14 2.06
N VAL A 12 -35.09 -50.55 3.06
CA VAL A 12 -34.05 -49.54 2.76
C VAL A 12 -32.88 -50.31 2.16
N GLY A 13 -32.69 -50.17 0.85
CA GLY A 13 -31.53 -50.66 0.14
C GLY A 13 -30.27 -50.12 0.81
N ALA A 14 -29.40 -51.04 1.24
CA ALA A 14 -28.04 -50.73 1.62
C ALA A 14 -27.37 -50.02 0.44
N VAL A 15 -27.18 -48.71 0.55
CA VAL A 15 -26.18 -48.02 -0.25
C VAL A 15 -24.86 -48.58 0.23
N VAL A 16 -24.27 -49.41 -0.63
CA VAL A 16 -22.92 -49.94 -0.53
C VAL A 16 -22.00 -48.75 -0.24
N ARG A 17 -21.51 -48.66 1.01
CA ARG A 17 -20.34 -47.85 1.33
C ARG A 17 -19.17 -48.51 0.61
N THR A 18 -18.96 -48.13 -0.64
CA THR A 18 -17.69 -48.38 -1.33
C THR A 18 -16.63 -47.68 -0.48
N ALA A 19 -15.70 -48.45 0.08
CA ALA A 19 -14.62 -47.93 0.89
C ALA A 19 -13.82 -46.91 0.08
N LEU A 20 -14.06 -45.62 0.33
CA LEU A 20 -13.14 -44.55 0.00
C LEU A 20 -12.11 -44.51 1.12
N SER A 21 -10.83 -44.54 0.72
CA SER A 21 -9.65 -44.61 1.57
C SER A 21 -9.80 -43.80 2.86
N THR A 22 -9.64 -44.47 4.00
CA THR A 22 -9.45 -43.83 5.31
C THR A 22 -8.31 -42.82 5.22
N ALA A 23 -8.49 -41.66 5.86
CA ALA A 23 -7.47 -40.62 5.99
C ALA A 23 -6.13 -41.27 6.37
N THR A 24 -5.15 -41.14 5.49
CA THR A 24 -3.78 -41.57 5.77
C THR A 24 -3.18 -40.57 6.77
N ASP A 25 -2.38 -41.02 7.74
CA ASP A 25 -1.58 -40.16 8.65
C ASP A 25 -0.55 -39.26 7.91
N THR A 26 -0.68 -39.14 6.59
CA THR A 26 0.23 -38.46 5.67
C THR A 26 0.32 -36.97 5.97
N VAL A 27 1.56 -36.48 6.04
CA VAL A 27 1.87 -35.07 6.24
C VAL A 27 2.47 -34.51 4.96
N ARG A 28 1.90 -33.41 4.45
CA ARG A 28 2.40 -32.69 3.30
C ARG A 28 3.13 -31.43 3.72
N THR A 29 4.24 -31.12 3.08
CA THR A 29 4.94 -29.85 3.24
C THR A 29 4.95 -29.08 1.93
N LEU A 30 4.70 -27.78 2.02
CA LEU A 30 4.85 -26.84 0.91
C LEU A 30 5.96 -25.86 1.25
N LEU A 31 6.99 -25.82 0.42
CA LEU A 31 8.15 -24.96 0.60
C LEU A 31 8.28 -24.01 -0.57
N ARG A 32 8.03 -22.73 -0.32
CA ARG A 32 8.14 -21.66 -1.32
C ARG A 32 9.58 -21.18 -1.37
N MET A 33 10.14 -21.12 -2.56
CA MET A 33 11.49 -20.61 -2.80
C MET A 33 11.50 -19.71 -4.02
N ARG A 34 12.32 -18.66 -3.97
CA ARG A 34 12.63 -17.84 -5.14
C ARG A 34 14.04 -18.16 -5.63
N ALA A 35 14.17 -18.63 -6.86
CA ALA A 35 15.45 -18.75 -7.52
C ALA A 35 16.01 -17.35 -7.80
N ARG A 36 17.33 -17.21 -7.68
CA ARG A 36 18.02 -15.98 -8.07
C ARG A 36 17.81 -15.69 -9.55
N PRO A 37 17.59 -14.43 -9.95
CA PRO A 37 17.38 -14.08 -11.36
C PRO A 37 18.48 -14.64 -12.27
N GLY A 38 18.09 -15.37 -13.32
CA GLY A 38 19.01 -15.96 -14.30
C GLY A 38 19.62 -17.30 -13.88
N ARG A 39 19.23 -17.86 -12.73
CA ARG A 39 19.72 -19.15 -12.18
C ARG A 39 18.63 -20.23 -12.16
N GLU A 40 17.49 -20.01 -12.81
CA GLU A 40 16.29 -20.84 -12.74
C GLU A 40 16.53 -22.29 -13.22
N GLN A 41 17.22 -22.46 -14.35
CA GLN A 41 17.56 -23.80 -14.87
C GLN A 41 18.55 -24.55 -13.97
N GLU A 42 19.50 -23.82 -13.35
CA GLU A 42 20.45 -24.40 -12.39
C GLU A 42 19.74 -24.82 -11.11
N PHE A 43 18.78 -24.01 -10.64
CA PHE A 43 17.95 -24.31 -9.47
C PHE A 43 17.13 -25.59 -9.68
N GLU A 44 16.45 -25.71 -10.83
CA GLU A 44 15.66 -26.90 -11.16
C GLU A 44 16.51 -28.16 -11.26
N SER A 45 17.66 -28.06 -11.92
CA SER A 45 18.60 -29.18 -12.07
C SER A 45 19.20 -29.61 -10.73
N ALA A 46 19.49 -28.66 -9.85
CA ALA A 46 20.00 -28.94 -8.50
C ALA A 46 18.93 -29.57 -7.62
N TRP A 47 17.68 -29.09 -7.70
CA TRP A 47 16.55 -29.66 -6.97
C TRP A 47 16.28 -31.10 -7.41
N LEU A 48 16.27 -31.37 -8.72
CA LEU A 48 16.04 -32.71 -9.29
C LEU A 48 16.99 -33.76 -8.69
N LYS A 49 18.30 -33.45 -8.66
CA LYS A 49 19.32 -34.33 -8.06
C LYS A 49 19.09 -34.55 -6.57
N ALA A 50 18.67 -33.51 -5.85
CA ALA A 50 18.39 -33.64 -4.42
C ALA A 50 17.11 -34.46 -4.17
N ALA A 51 16.10 -34.31 -5.03
CA ALA A 51 14.84 -35.03 -4.94
C ALA A 51 15.03 -36.56 -5.13
N GLU A 52 15.92 -37.00 -6.04
CA GLU A 52 16.27 -38.42 -6.20
C GLU A 52 16.85 -39.06 -4.94
N VAL A 53 17.61 -38.30 -4.15
CA VAL A 53 18.15 -38.78 -2.87
C VAL A 53 17.05 -38.80 -1.82
N ILE A 54 16.21 -37.76 -1.77
CA ILE A 54 15.13 -37.66 -0.79
C ILE A 54 14.06 -38.72 -0.98
N SER A 55 13.75 -39.11 -2.21
CA SER A 55 12.78 -40.17 -2.50
C SER A 55 13.19 -41.52 -1.91
N THR A 56 14.50 -41.73 -1.63
CA THR A 56 14.98 -42.96 -0.95
C THR A 56 14.88 -42.90 0.58
N VAL A 57 14.49 -41.76 1.15
CA VAL A 57 14.36 -41.60 2.61
C VAL A 57 13.14 -42.38 3.11
N PRO A 58 13.28 -43.25 4.13
CA PRO A 58 12.15 -44.00 4.67
C PRO A 58 10.99 -43.09 5.06
N GLY A 59 9.79 -43.41 4.57
CA GLY A 59 8.58 -42.66 4.82
C GLY A 59 8.39 -41.42 3.95
N ASN A 60 9.31 -41.09 3.01
CA ASN A 60 9.00 -40.13 1.95
C ASN A 60 8.10 -40.80 0.90
N ILE A 61 6.94 -40.20 0.64
CA ILE A 61 5.98 -40.71 -0.35
C ILE A 61 6.15 -39.99 -1.68
N ARG A 62 6.41 -38.67 -1.62
CA ARG A 62 6.40 -37.80 -2.80
C ARG A 62 7.34 -36.62 -2.66
N GLN A 63 7.86 -36.16 -3.80
CA GLN A 63 8.54 -34.87 -3.98
C GLN A 63 8.06 -34.27 -5.31
N ASP A 64 7.73 -32.99 -5.39
CA ASP A 64 7.47 -32.31 -6.67
C ASP A 64 8.08 -30.92 -6.66
N LEU A 65 8.50 -30.47 -7.85
CA LEU A 65 8.88 -29.09 -8.08
C LEU A 65 7.88 -28.42 -9.02
N MET A 66 7.32 -27.32 -8.55
CA MET A 66 6.27 -26.59 -9.24
C MET A 66 6.71 -25.15 -9.49
N ARG A 67 6.44 -24.62 -10.68
CA ARG A 67 6.66 -23.20 -11.03
C ARG A 67 5.40 -22.38 -10.81
N ASN A 68 5.57 -21.17 -10.30
CA ASN A 68 4.52 -20.17 -10.29
C ASN A 68 4.43 -19.48 -11.68
N PRO A 69 3.31 -19.63 -12.43
CA PRO A 69 3.13 -19.02 -13.74
C PRO A 69 2.99 -17.49 -13.65
N ASP A 70 2.49 -16.96 -12.53
CA ASP A 70 2.27 -15.53 -12.34
C ASP A 70 3.54 -14.79 -11.90
N ARG A 71 4.56 -15.54 -11.44
CA ARG A 71 5.81 -15.00 -10.89
C ARG A 71 7.02 -15.82 -11.36
N PRO A 72 7.65 -15.43 -12.49
CA PRO A 72 8.84 -16.10 -13.00
C PRO A 72 9.96 -16.16 -11.94
N GLY A 73 10.53 -17.36 -11.75
CA GLY A 73 11.58 -17.62 -10.75
C GLY A 73 11.08 -18.01 -9.36
N GLU A 74 9.76 -18.03 -9.11
CA GLU A 74 9.18 -18.55 -7.86
C GLU A 74 8.76 -20.02 -8.02
N TYR A 75 9.16 -20.86 -7.07
CA TYR A 75 8.93 -22.29 -7.04
C TYR A 75 8.23 -22.72 -5.75
N VAL A 76 7.40 -23.76 -5.86
CA VAL A 76 6.83 -24.47 -4.71
C VAL A 76 7.31 -25.91 -4.76
N ILE A 77 7.98 -26.34 -3.70
CA ILE A 77 8.38 -27.72 -3.49
C ILE A 77 7.32 -28.39 -2.63
N VAL A 78 6.76 -29.48 -3.13
CA VAL A 78 5.76 -30.27 -2.40
C VAL A 78 6.38 -31.58 -1.99
N ALA A 79 6.26 -31.94 -0.71
CA ALA A 79 6.81 -33.19 -0.20
C ALA A 79 5.83 -33.88 0.75
N ASP A 80 5.52 -35.14 0.48
CA ASP A 80 4.58 -35.95 1.26
C ASP A 80 5.34 -37.01 2.06
N TRP A 81 4.89 -37.22 3.29
CA TRP A 81 5.51 -38.11 4.25
C TRP A 81 4.46 -39.01 4.88
N GLU A 82 4.79 -40.29 5.08
CA GLU A 82 3.91 -41.31 5.67
C GLU A 82 3.24 -40.85 6.97
N ASN A 83 3.98 -40.12 7.80
CA ASN A 83 3.48 -39.51 9.01
C ASN A 83 4.42 -38.41 9.51
N ARG A 84 3.98 -37.69 10.55
CA ARG A 84 4.77 -36.63 11.19
C ARG A 84 6.12 -37.12 11.71
N SER A 85 6.17 -38.35 12.23
CA SER A 85 7.42 -38.92 12.76
C SER A 85 8.47 -39.12 11.67
N ALA A 86 8.05 -39.56 10.47
CA ALA A 86 8.92 -39.68 9.30
C ALA A 86 9.47 -38.31 8.86
N LEU A 87 8.62 -37.28 8.83
CA LEU A 87 9.02 -35.90 8.53
C LEU A 87 10.04 -35.35 9.54
N ASP A 88 9.80 -35.56 10.83
CA ASP A 88 10.69 -35.09 11.90
C ASP A 88 12.03 -35.86 11.89
N ALA A 89 12.01 -37.15 11.54
CA ALA A 89 13.22 -37.95 11.33
C ALA A 89 14.05 -37.40 10.16
N PHE A 90 13.42 -37.09 9.02
CA PHE A 90 14.09 -36.44 7.90
C PHE A 90 14.69 -35.09 8.29
N GLY A 91 13.94 -34.27 9.03
CA GLY A 91 14.39 -32.96 9.51
C GLY A 91 15.67 -33.00 10.36
N ARG A 92 15.97 -34.14 11.00
CA ARG A 92 17.18 -34.39 11.80
C ARG A 92 18.26 -35.19 11.06
N SER A 93 18.06 -35.54 9.80
CA SER A 93 18.96 -36.38 9.01
C SER A 93 19.97 -35.58 8.20
N SER A 94 21.10 -36.21 7.83
CA SER A 94 22.11 -35.63 6.93
C SER A 94 21.58 -35.34 5.52
N HIS A 95 20.49 -36.00 5.09
CA HIS A 95 19.85 -35.78 3.79
C HIS A 95 19.23 -34.37 3.69
N ARG A 96 18.65 -33.86 4.78
CA ARG A 96 18.10 -32.49 4.83
C ARG A 96 19.18 -31.43 4.67
N ASP A 97 20.36 -31.66 5.25
CA ASP A 97 21.47 -30.71 5.15
C ASP A 97 22.07 -30.69 3.74
N GLN A 98 22.12 -31.85 3.06
CA GLN A 98 22.52 -31.95 1.65
C GLN A 98 21.55 -31.18 0.72
N LEU A 99 20.24 -31.33 0.90
CA LEU A 99 19.23 -30.56 0.15
C LEU A 99 19.39 -29.05 0.38
N THR A 100 19.55 -28.65 1.64
CA THR A 100 19.67 -27.24 2.01
C THR A 100 20.94 -26.62 1.43
N ALA A 101 22.05 -27.36 1.41
CA ALA A 101 23.31 -26.92 0.81
C ALA A 101 23.20 -26.79 -0.72
N ALA A 102 22.57 -27.75 -1.40
CA ALA A 102 22.46 -27.77 -2.86
C ALA A 102 21.69 -26.56 -3.43
N LEU A 103 20.69 -26.05 -2.70
CA LEU A 103 19.83 -24.94 -3.14
C LEU A 103 20.18 -23.58 -2.53
N ARG A 104 21.13 -23.52 -1.57
CA ARG A 104 21.42 -22.31 -0.77
C ARG A 104 21.85 -21.13 -1.63
N ASP A 105 22.80 -21.35 -2.51
CA ASP A 105 23.41 -20.28 -3.32
C ASP A 105 22.58 -19.93 -4.57
N LEU A 106 21.50 -20.69 -4.81
CA LEU A 106 20.62 -20.55 -5.96
C LEU A 106 19.33 -19.80 -5.63
N ARG A 107 19.10 -19.43 -4.36
CA ARG A 107 17.85 -18.81 -3.90
C ARG A 107 18.07 -17.52 -3.10
N ASP A 108 17.02 -16.72 -2.97
CA ASP A 108 17.03 -15.46 -2.21
C ASP A 108 16.44 -15.60 -0.80
N ASP A 109 15.44 -16.45 -0.58
CA ASP A 109 14.95 -16.92 0.74
C ASP A 109 13.90 -18.04 0.57
N ALA A 110 13.50 -18.71 1.67
CA ALA A 110 12.53 -19.81 1.64
C ALA A 110 11.54 -19.82 2.82
N GLU A 111 10.25 -20.03 2.53
CA GLU A 111 9.16 -20.14 3.50
C GLU A 111 8.60 -21.57 3.50
N ARG A 112 8.49 -22.21 4.67
CA ARG A 112 8.08 -23.63 4.80
C ARG A 112 6.81 -23.76 5.64
N ASN A 113 5.78 -24.37 5.05
CA ASN A 113 4.54 -24.72 5.74
C ASN A 113 4.32 -26.24 5.75
N THR A 114 3.64 -26.74 6.78
CA THR A 114 3.33 -28.16 6.95
C THR A 114 1.83 -28.33 7.18
N TYR A 115 1.25 -29.32 6.52
CA TYR A 115 -0.18 -29.56 6.43
C TYR A 115 -0.49 -31.04 6.64
N ASP A 116 -1.65 -31.32 7.21
CA ASP A 116 -2.19 -32.67 7.29
C ASP A 116 -3.02 -32.95 6.03
N VAL A 117 -2.83 -34.12 5.43
CA VAL A 117 -3.59 -34.55 4.25
C VAL A 117 -4.85 -35.26 4.72
N LEU A 118 -6.00 -34.59 4.57
CA LEU A 118 -7.27 -35.13 5.06
C LEU A 118 -7.86 -36.13 4.07
N HIS A 119 -7.85 -35.79 2.78
CA HIS A 119 -8.47 -36.60 1.72
C HIS A 119 -7.60 -36.63 0.46
N THR A 120 -7.64 -37.76 -0.24
CA THR A 120 -6.91 -37.96 -1.50
C THR A 120 -7.73 -38.82 -2.45
N LEU A 121 -7.87 -38.37 -3.70
CA LEU A 121 -8.48 -39.13 -4.78
C LEU A 121 -7.44 -39.50 -5.84
N ASP A 122 -7.35 -40.78 -6.23
CA ASP A 122 -6.26 -41.28 -7.08
C ASP A 122 -6.41 -40.95 -8.58
N GLY A 123 -5.27 -40.66 -9.22
CA GLY A 123 -5.12 -40.53 -10.68
C GLY A 123 -3.66 -40.43 -11.13
N ARG A 124 -3.36 -40.83 -12.38
CA ARG A 124 -2.00 -40.82 -12.97
C ARG A 124 -1.63 -39.45 -13.55
N GLY A 125 -0.37 -39.05 -13.32
CA GLY A 125 0.09 -37.67 -13.15
C GLY A 125 -0.26 -36.59 -14.21
N PRO A 126 -0.56 -35.35 -13.77
CA PRO A 126 -0.86 -34.13 -14.54
C PRO A 126 0.35 -33.31 -15.03
N ALA A 127 0.07 -32.24 -15.80
CA ALA A 127 1.01 -31.15 -16.11
C ALA A 127 0.82 -29.90 -15.22
N VAL A 128 -0.35 -29.70 -14.59
CA VAL A 128 -0.70 -28.48 -13.84
C VAL A 128 -1.38 -28.82 -12.50
N ARG A 129 -1.08 -28.01 -11.48
CA ARG A 129 -1.67 -28.05 -10.14
C ARG A 129 -2.34 -26.74 -9.81
N VAL A 130 -3.48 -26.82 -9.15
CA VAL A 130 -4.29 -25.67 -8.74
C VAL A 130 -4.43 -25.74 -7.23
N LEU A 131 -4.01 -24.70 -6.53
CA LEU A 131 -4.13 -24.57 -5.09
C LEU A 131 -5.18 -23.50 -4.78
N VAL A 132 -6.23 -23.89 -4.08
CA VAL A 132 -7.25 -22.98 -3.56
C VAL A 132 -7.11 -22.95 -2.05
N THR A 133 -6.91 -21.77 -1.47
CA THR A 133 -6.79 -21.59 -0.01
C THR A 133 -8.00 -20.85 0.52
N THR A 134 -8.62 -21.36 1.57
CA THR A 134 -9.76 -20.74 2.25
C THR A 134 -9.69 -20.95 3.76
N THR A 135 -10.36 -20.10 4.53
CA THR A 135 -10.44 -20.20 5.99
C THR A 135 -11.88 -20.51 6.40
N VAL A 136 -12.07 -21.65 7.05
CA VAL A 136 -13.35 -22.13 7.55
C VAL A 136 -13.54 -21.67 9.00
N PRO A 137 -14.70 -21.12 9.37
CA PRO A 137 -14.97 -20.71 10.75
C PRO A 137 -14.94 -21.88 11.74
N PRO A 138 -14.60 -21.63 13.02
CA PRO A 138 -14.66 -22.65 14.05
C PRO A 138 -16.05 -23.28 14.19
N GLY A 139 -16.13 -24.61 14.10
CA GLY A 139 -17.35 -25.40 14.19
C GLY A 139 -18.01 -25.74 12.83
N GLU A 140 -17.44 -25.28 11.71
CA GLU A 140 -17.91 -25.60 10.35
C GLU A 140 -16.94 -26.56 9.59
N GLU A 141 -15.85 -27.00 10.22
CA GLU A 141 -14.79 -27.80 9.58
C GLU A 141 -15.30 -29.14 9.03
N ASP A 142 -16.01 -29.92 9.86
CA ASP A 142 -16.59 -31.21 9.43
C ASP A 142 -17.55 -31.02 8.24
N ALA A 143 -18.32 -29.93 8.23
CA ALA A 143 -19.26 -29.63 7.14
C ALA A 143 -18.52 -29.28 5.84
N PHE A 144 -17.40 -28.55 5.95
CA PHE A 144 -16.55 -28.23 4.82
C PHE A 144 -15.85 -29.46 4.24
N GLU A 145 -15.33 -30.35 5.09
CA GLU A 145 -14.73 -31.63 4.67
C GLU A 145 -15.75 -32.50 3.92
N GLN A 146 -16.99 -32.60 4.43
CA GLN A 146 -18.06 -33.31 3.72
C GLN A 146 -18.42 -32.65 2.39
N ALA A 147 -18.52 -31.32 2.34
CA ALA A 147 -18.80 -30.60 1.09
C ALA A 147 -17.69 -30.82 0.04
N PHE A 148 -16.42 -30.89 0.47
CA PHE A 148 -15.32 -31.25 -0.40
C PHE A 148 -15.50 -32.65 -0.98
N LEU A 149 -15.82 -33.66 -0.16
CA LEU A 149 -16.03 -35.03 -0.63
C LEU A 149 -17.17 -35.13 -1.65
N GLU A 150 -18.28 -34.42 -1.42
CA GLU A 150 -19.41 -34.37 -2.35
C GLU A 150 -19.02 -33.76 -3.71
N VAL A 151 -18.30 -32.63 -3.69
CA VAL A 151 -17.81 -32.00 -4.93
C VAL A 151 -16.81 -32.91 -5.63
N ALA A 152 -15.89 -33.50 -4.89
CA ALA A 152 -14.83 -34.31 -5.45
C ALA A 152 -15.39 -35.58 -6.14
N GLU A 153 -16.50 -36.13 -5.62
CA GLU A 153 -17.30 -37.19 -6.24
C GLU A 153 -18.09 -36.71 -7.46
N ALA A 154 -18.78 -35.57 -7.37
CA ALA A 154 -19.53 -34.97 -8.49
C ALA A 154 -18.62 -34.62 -9.69
N MET A 155 -17.34 -34.41 -9.40
CA MET A 155 -16.29 -34.10 -10.36
C MET A 155 -15.60 -35.36 -10.95
N ARG A 156 -16.02 -36.58 -10.56
CA ARG A 156 -15.48 -37.83 -11.10
C ARG A 156 -15.75 -37.93 -12.61
N GLY A 157 -14.71 -38.22 -13.39
CA GLY A 157 -14.79 -38.35 -14.85
C GLY A 157 -14.78 -37.02 -15.62
N VAL A 158 -14.56 -35.88 -14.97
CA VAL A 158 -14.30 -34.60 -15.65
C VAL A 158 -13.05 -34.72 -16.54
N ALA A 159 -13.19 -34.35 -17.81
CA ALA A 159 -12.13 -34.48 -18.80
C ALA A 159 -10.88 -33.70 -18.37
N GLY A 160 -9.74 -34.39 -18.31
CA GLY A 160 -8.47 -33.80 -17.93
C GLY A 160 -8.29 -33.51 -16.44
N ARG A 161 -9.26 -33.79 -15.57
CA ARG A 161 -9.04 -33.82 -14.11
C ARG A 161 -8.29 -35.11 -13.76
N VAL A 162 -7.22 -34.99 -12.98
CA VAL A 162 -6.33 -36.11 -12.63
C VAL A 162 -6.53 -36.56 -11.19
N ARG A 163 -6.31 -35.67 -10.21
CA ARG A 163 -6.38 -35.98 -8.77
C ARG A 163 -6.86 -34.75 -8.01
N GLU A 164 -7.40 -34.94 -6.82
CA GLU A 164 -7.81 -33.87 -5.92
C GLU A 164 -7.56 -34.26 -4.47
N GLU A 165 -7.08 -33.29 -3.68
CA GLU A 165 -6.63 -33.49 -2.30
C GLU A 165 -7.08 -32.32 -1.43
N LEU A 166 -7.45 -32.62 -0.18
CA LEU A 166 -7.79 -31.62 0.83
C LEU A 166 -6.71 -31.62 1.91
N LEU A 167 -6.16 -30.44 2.17
CA LEU A 167 -5.13 -30.22 3.18
C LEU A 167 -5.67 -29.30 4.28
N HIS A 168 -5.26 -29.55 5.51
CA HIS A 168 -5.57 -28.70 6.66
C HIS A 168 -4.29 -28.19 7.32
N GLU A 169 -4.28 -26.91 7.68
CA GLU A 169 -3.18 -26.31 8.43
C GLU A 169 -3.36 -26.57 9.94
N PRO A 170 -2.43 -27.31 10.58
CA PRO A 170 -2.61 -27.75 11.95
C PRO A 170 -2.80 -26.57 12.92
N GLY A 171 -3.87 -26.62 13.71
CA GLY A 171 -4.17 -25.61 14.72
C GLY A 171 -4.81 -24.33 14.19
N THR A 172 -5.21 -24.28 12.92
CA THR A 172 -5.94 -23.14 12.32
C THR A 172 -7.24 -23.61 11.68
N GLY A 173 -8.10 -22.67 11.25
CA GLY A 173 -9.26 -22.96 10.41
C GLY A 173 -8.94 -22.97 8.91
N THR A 174 -7.67 -23.01 8.51
CA THR A 174 -7.26 -22.83 7.12
C THR A 174 -7.15 -24.16 6.38
N PHE A 175 -7.80 -24.24 5.23
CA PHE A 175 -7.80 -25.40 4.35
C PHE A 175 -7.26 -25.05 2.96
N HIS A 176 -6.57 -26.01 2.36
CA HIS A 176 -6.08 -25.91 0.99
C HIS A 176 -6.62 -27.06 0.15
N LEU A 177 -7.37 -26.74 -0.90
CA LEU A 177 -7.78 -27.69 -1.93
C LEU A 177 -6.73 -27.70 -3.02
N LEU A 178 -6.14 -28.87 -3.27
CA LEU A 178 -5.14 -29.06 -4.30
C LEU A 178 -5.72 -29.96 -5.40
N ALA A 179 -5.90 -29.42 -6.59
CA ALA A 179 -6.41 -30.13 -7.76
C ALA A 179 -5.33 -30.28 -8.84
N GLU A 180 -5.23 -31.47 -9.42
CA GLU A 180 -4.28 -31.85 -10.46
C GLU A 180 -4.99 -32.02 -11.81
N TRP A 181 -4.45 -31.40 -12.87
CA TRP A 181 -5.04 -31.37 -14.22
C TRP A 181 -4.05 -31.74 -15.32
N ALA A 182 -4.49 -32.54 -16.28
CA ALA A 182 -3.68 -33.07 -17.38
C ALA A 182 -2.98 -31.98 -18.21
N SER A 183 -3.58 -30.79 -18.30
CA SER A 183 -2.97 -29.59 -18.88
C SER A 183 -3.67 -28.33 -18.37
N GLU A 184 -3.03 -27.18 -18.53
CA GLU A 184 -3.65 -25.88 -18.26
C GLU A 184 -4.92 -25.68 -19.12
N GLN A 185 -4.87 -26.07 -20.40
CA GLN A 185 -6.01 -26.01 -21.30
C GLN A 185 -7.20 -26.85 -20.79
N ALA A 186 -6.96 -28.06 -20.27
CA ALA A 186 -8.03 -28.90 -19.75
C ALA A 186 -8.72 -28.25 -18.55
N PHE A 187 -7.93 -27.60 -17.68
CA PHE A 187 -8.45 -26.86 -16.55
C PHE A 187 -9.26 -25.63 -16.95
N LEU A 188 -8.73 -24.80 -17.87
CA LEU A 188 -9.42 -23.60 -18.35
C LEU A 188 -10.72 -23.96 -19.09
N ALA A 189 -10.72 -25.07 -19.85
CA ALA A 189 -11.91 -25.59 -20.51
C ALA A 189 -13.00 -26.01 -19.50
N TRP A 190 -12.59 -26.59 -18.36
CA TRP A 190 -13.53 -26.91 -17.29
C TRP A 190 -14.09 -25.67 -16.59
N VAL A 191 -13.24 -24.69 -16.26
CA VAL A 191 -13.71 -23.42 -15.65
C VAL A 191 -14.70 -22.69 -16.58
N GLY A 192 -14.50 -22.80 -17.90
CA GLY A 192 -15.38 -22.23 -18.91
C GLY A 192 -16.64 -23.03 -19.22
N ASP A 193 -16.83 -24.24 -18.67
CA ASP A 193 -18.06 -25.03 -18.84
C ASP A 193 -19.20 -24.38 -18.03
N PRO A 194 -20.34 -24.02 -18.64
CA PRO A 194 -21.48 -23.44 -17.92
C PRO A 194 -22.02 -24.30 -16.76
N ASN A 195 -21.77 -25.61 -16.76
CA ASN A 195 -22.18 -26.52 -15.70
C ASN A 195 -21.16 -26.61 -14.55
N HIS A 196 -20.04 -25.90 -14.63
CA HIS A 196 -18.99 -25.89 -13.60
C HIS A 196 -19.54 -25.50 -12.22
N SER A 197 -20.29 -24.40 -12.13
CA SER A 197 -20.85 -23.88 -10.87
C SER A 197 -21.80 -24.88 -10.21
N ASP A 198 -22.51 -25.68 -11.01
CA ASP A 198 -23.44 -26.68 -10.52
C ASP A 198 -22.72 -27.88 -9.90
N ARG A 199 -21.53 -28.22 -10.42
CA ARG A 199 -20.69 -29.31 -9.92
C ARG A 199 -19.87 -28.94 -8.68
N THR A 200 -19.61 -27.64 -8.47
CA THR A 200 -18.84 -27.13 -7.32
C THR A 200 -19.70 -26.45 -6.25
N ARG A 201 -21.03 -26.45 -6.44
CA ARG A 201 -22.00 -25.68 -5.64
C ARG A 201 -21.86 -25.85 -4.12
N GLN A 202 -21.55 -27.05 -3.64
CA GLN A 202 -21.48 -27.32 -2.20
C GLN A 202 -20.29 -26.64 -1.51
N LEU A 203 -19.23 -26.30 -2.26
CA LEU A 203 -18.08 -25.55 -1.75
C LEU A 203 -18.28 -24.03 -1.83
N ILE A 204 -19.21 -23.54 -2.65
CA ILE A 204 -19.44 -22.10 -2.89
C ILE A 204 -19.67 -21.30 -1.58
N PRO A 205 -20.51 -21.74 -0.63
CA PRO A 205 -20.75 -20.97 0.61
C PRO A 205 -19.50 -20.72 1.46
N PHE A 206 -18.48 -21.58 1.32
CA PHE A 206 -17.21 -21.46 2.03
C PHE A 206 -16.20 -20.63 1.23
N LEU A 207 -16.20 -20.77 -0.11
CA LEU A 207 -15.31 -20.03 -1.00
C LEU A 207 -15.74 -18.56 -1.17
N ASP A 208 -17.03 -18.24 -1.17
CA ASP A 208 -17.55 -16.86 -1.29
C ASP A 208 -17.13 -15.93 -0.14
N ARG A 209 -16.62 -16.50 0.97
CA ARG A 209 -16.12 -15.77 2.15
C ARG A 209 -14.65 -15.35 2.03
N GLY A 210 -14.03 -15.62 0.88
CA GLY A 210 -12.64 -15.29 0.58
C GLY A 210 -11.82 -16.56 0.33
N PHE A 211 -11.30 -16.68 -0.89
CA PHE A 211 -10.30 -17.69 -1.22
C PHE A 211 -9.22 -17.09 -2.13
N SER A 212 -8.03 -17.66 -2.07
CA SER A 212 -6.99 -17.38 -3.06
C SER A 212 -6.75 -18.62 -3.91
N ARG A 213 -6.82 -18.47 -5.24
CA ARG A 213 -6.46 -19.52 -6.20
C ARG A 213 -5.08 -19.22 -6.79
N ARG A 214 -4.23 -20.23 -6.83
CA ARG A 214 -2.96 -20.22 -7.55
C ARG A 214 -2.90 -21.42 -8.48
N ILE A 215 -2.35 -21.23 -9.67
CA ILE A 215 -2.09 -22.30 -10.63
C ILE A 215 -0.58 -22.51 -10.66
N PHE A 216 -0.12 -23.72 -10.89
CA PHE A 216 1.29 -24.06 -10.91
C PHE A 216 1.56 -25.13 -11.97
N SER A 217 2.65 -25.00 -12.72
CA SER A 217 3.08 -26.07 -13.64
C SER A 217 4.05 -27.02 -12.92
N ILE A 218 3.91 -28.32 -13.16
CA ILE A 218 4.84 -29.32 -12.62
C ILE A 218 6.03 -29.43 -13.56
N VAL A 219 7.21 -29.08 -13.06
CA VAL A 219 8.45 -29.12 -13.85
C VAL A 219 9.13 -30.47 -13.72
N ALA A 220 9.02 -31.09 -12.55
CA ALA A 220 9.67 -32.35 -12.24
C ALA A 220 8.93 -33.13 -11.17
N ARG A 221 8.85 -34.45 -11.40
CA ARG A 221 8.34 -35.45 -10.47
C ARG A 221 9.33 -36.62 -10.42
N PRO A 222 9.90 -36.97 -9.26
CA PRO A 222 10.67 -38.18 -9.07
C PRO A 222 9.77 -39.42 -9.08
N PRO A 223 10.34 -40.62 -9.27
CA PRO A 223 9.58 -41.87 -9.29
C PRO A 223 8.86 -42.09 -7.96
N GLU A 224 7.57 -42.45 -8.01
CA GLU A 224 6.83 -42.97 -6.86
C GLU A 224 7.26 -44.43 -6.67
N ASP A 225 7.94 -44.76 -5.57
CA ASP A 225 8.15 -46.16 -5.20
C ASP A 225 6.81 -46.74 -4.73
N GLU A 226 6.35 -47.85 -5.34
CA GLU A 226 5.17 -48.57 -4.87
C GLU A 226 5.40 -49.01 -3.41
N VAL A 227 4.67 -48.36 -2.51
CA VAL A 227 4.78 -48.42 -1.05
C VAL A 227 4.95 -49.85 -0.53
N ASN A 228 5.92 -50.02 0.38
CA ASN A 228 6.12 -51.13 1.31
C ASN A 228 4.83 -51.90 1.67
N ALA A 229 4.46 -52.87 0.83
CA ALA A 229 3.48 -53.88 1.18
C ALA A 229 4.20 -54.99 1.95
N GLY A 230 4.28 -54.83 3.27
CA GLY A 230 4.52 -55.94 4.20
C GLY A 230 5.91 -55.98 4.84
N ALA A 231 6.01 -55.42 6.04
CA ALA A 231 6.88 -55.95 7.08
C ALA A 231 6.27 -55.66 8.46
N SER A 232 5.70 -56.70 9.08
CA SER A 232 5.26 -56.68 10.48
C SER A 232 6.45 -56.48 11.42
N PRO A 233 6.27 -55.82 12.58
CA PRO A 233 7.34 -55.63 13.55
C PRO A 233 7.35 -56.82 14.51
N GLU A 234 8.37 -57.69 14.47
CA GLU A 234 8.79 -58.45 15.66
C GLU A 234 10.13 -59.20 15.50
N ALA A 235 10.91 -59.11 16.58
CA ALA A 235 12.06 -59.93 16.99
C ALA A 235 13.39 -59.79 16.22
N ALA A 236 14.40 -59.18 16.87
CA ALA A 236 15.35 -59.95 17.69
C ALA A 236 16.46 -59.06 18.29
N ILE A 237 16.63 -59.23 19.60
CA ILE A 237 17.77 -58.85 20.43
C ILE A 237 19.02 -59.63 19.97
N GLY A 238 20.20 -58.98 19.98
CA GLY A 238 21.47 -59.71 19.86
C GLY A 238 22.70 -58.81 19.77
N ALA A 239 23.43 -58.71 20.88
CA ALA A 239 24.76 -58.12 21.00
C ALA A 239 25.79 -58.81 20.08
N ASP A 240 26.82 -58.09 19.61
CA ASP A 240 28.17 -58.30 20.15
C ASP A 240 29.19 -57.26 19.65
N ALA A 241 30.27 -57.18 20.42
CA ALA A 241 31.32 -56.17 20.39
C ALA A 241 32.51 -56.47 19.44
N ALA A 242 33.46 -55.53 19.46
CA ALA A 242 34.84 -55.51 18.92
C ALA A 242 34.99 -54.71 17.61
N GLY A 243 35.77 -53.63 17.50
CA GLY A 243 36.89 -53.15 18.31
C GLY A 243 38.14 -53.10 17.43
N VAL A 244 38.58 -51.91 17.00
CA VAL A 244 39.99 -51.64 16.64
C VAL A 244 40.36 -50.20 16.98
N ASN A 245 41.31 -50.06 17.91
CA ASN A 245 42.06 -48.87 18.28
C ASN A 245 43.01 -48.42 17.15
N ALA A 246 43.23 -47.10 16.99
CA ALA A 246 44.59 -46.53 16.95
C ALA A 246 44.64 -44.98 16.96
N ARG A 247 45.27 -44.50 18.04
CA ARG A 247 45.92 -43.23 18.43
C ARG A 247 46.36 -42.13 17.40
N PRO A 248 46.72 -40.92 17.91
CA PRO A 248 46.73 -39.64 17.18
C PRO A 248 48.12 -38.95 16.98
N ARG A 249 48.07 -37.80 16.26
CA ARG A 249 49.02 -36.63 16.17
C ARG A 249 50.17 -36.70 15.15
N PRO A 250 50.84 -35.57 14.76
CA PRO A 250 50.60 -34.13 15.04
C PRO A 250 50.75 -33.14 13.85
N GLY A 251 50.24 -31.92 14.10
CA GLY A 251 50.68 -30.57 13.68
C GLY A 251 51.64 -30.32 12.51
N ALA A 252 51.26 -29.32 11.70
CA ALA A 252 52.18 -28.38 11.06
C ALA A 252 51.49 -27.02 10.87
N ALA A 253 52.06 -25.97 11.47
CA ALA A 253 51.84 -24.59 11.04
C ALA A 253 52.70 -24.31 9.79
N PRO A 254 52.36 -23.31 8.96
CA PRO A 254 53.27 -22.16 8.91
C PRO A 254 52.63 -20.79 8.64
N GLN A 255 53.18 -19.80 9.36
CA GLN A 255 53.70 -18.49 8.90
C GLN A 255 52.77 -17.45 8.25
N GLN A 256 52.67 -16.32 8.95
CA GLN A 256 52.27 -15.00 8.47
C GLN A 256 53.45 -14.23 7.85
N ARG A 257 53.19 -13.47 6.76
CA ARG A 257 53.56 -12.05 6.48
C ARG A 257 53.49 -11.76 4.95
N PRO A 258 53.39 -10.51 4.48
CA PRO A 258 52.19 -9.65 4.48
C PRO A 258 51.92 -9.00 3.10
N THR A 259 50.67 -8.70 2.74
CA THR A 259 50.40 -7.75 1.64
C THR A 259 49.13 -6.95 1.89
N ALA A 260 49.26 -5.64 1.71
CA ALA A 260 48.30 -4.60 2.01
C ALA A 260 47.33 -4.32 0.84
N ALA A 261 46.28 -3.57 1.19
CA ALA A 261 45.47 -2.67 0.38
C ALA A 261 44.30 -3.27 -0.42
N LEU A 262 43.06 -3.07 0.06
CA LEU A 262 42.18 -1.95 -0.32
C LEU A 262 40.82 -2.15 0.35
N SER A 263 40.59 -1.44 1.47
CA SER A 263 39.28 -1.35 2.11
C SER A 263 38.64 -0.03 1.70
N THR A 264 37.63 -0.09 0.83
CA THR A 264 36.69 1.01 0.58
C THR A 264 35.78 1.15 1.79
N ALA A 265 36.18 2.00 2.74
CA ALA A 265 35.32 2.43 3.83
C ALA A 265 34.35 3.51 3.30
N ALA A 266 33.06 3.16 3.25
CA ALA A 266 31.97 4.10 3.10
C ALA A 266 31.98 5.08 4.29
N SER A 267 31.97 6.38 4.00
CA SER A 267 31.92 7.45 4.98
C SER A 267 30.74 7.29 5.93
N ALA A 268 31.07 7.18 7.22
CA ALA A 268 30.13 7.32 8.32
C ALA A 268 29.61 8.78 8.35
N ILE A 269 28.34 8.94 7.96
CA ILE A 269 27.54 10.09 8.38
C ILE A 269 27.33 9.95 9.88
N VAL A 270 27.77 10.95 10.64
CA VAL A 270 27.50 11.06 12.08
C VAL A 270 25.99 11.25 12.26
N ARG A 271 25.28 10.14 12.49
CA ARG A 271 23.89 10.13 12.91
C ARG A 271 23.83 10.59 14.38
N PRO A 272 22.90 11.49 14.77
CA PRO A 272 22.62 11.68 16.18
C PRO A 272 22.16 10.34 16.78
N GLN A 273 22.73 9.98 17.92
CA GLN A 273 22.39 8.75 18.64
C GLN A 273 20.90 8.75 18.99
N VAL A 274 20.14 7.89 18.31
CA VAL A 274 18.83 7.46 18.76
C VAL A 274 19.06 6.64 20.03
N ALA A 275 18.56 7.16 21.16
CA ALA A 275 18.56 6.43 22.43
C ALA A 275 17.86 5.08 22.21
N GLY A 276 18.48 4.01 22.71
CA GLY A 276 18.13 2.62 22.39
C GLY A 276 16.64 2.31 22.52
N ALA A 277 16.11 1.65 21.49
CA ALA A 277 14.77 1.11 21.46
C ALA A 277 14.55 0.14 22.63
N ARG A 278 13.86 0.62 23.67
CA ARG A 278 13.15 -0.27 24.59
C ARG A 278 11.91 -0.79 23.87
N ARG A 279 11.73 -2.11 23.89
CA ARG A 279 10.44 -2.76 23.63
C ARG A 279 9.37 -2.04 24.49
N PRO A 280 8.27 -1.53 23.92
CA PRO A 280 7.28 -0.81 24.71
C PRO A 280 6.66 -1.78 25.72
N GLU A 281 6.75 -1.42 27.00
CA GLU A 281 5.93 -2.04 28.05
C GLU A 281 4.46 -1.68 27.80
N PRO A 282 3.50 -2.50 28.27
CA PRO A 282 2.07 -2.39 27.94
C PRO A 282 1.34 -1.11 28.43
N ASP A 283 2.06 -0.13 28.97
CA ASP A 283 1.51 1.05 29.65
C ASP A 283 2.11 2.39 29.14
N ALA A 284 2.78 2.40 27.98
CA ALA A 284 3.25 3.66 27.38
C ALA A 284 2.05 4.52 26.93
N ALA A 285 1.90 5.70 27.54
CA ALA A 285 0.83 6.65 27.22
C ALA A 285 0.82 6.99 25.72
N THR A 286 -0.32 6.75 25.06
CA THR A 286 -0.51 7.07 23.65
C THR A 286 -0.74 8.58 23.51
N ASP A 287 0.07 9.28 22.73
CA ASP A 287 -0.19 10.69 22.44
C ASP A 287 -1.29 10.81 21.39
N VAL A 288 -1.18 10.07 20.29
CA VAL A 288 -2.12 10.10 19.17
C VAL A 288 -2.53 8.69 18.78
N LEU A 289 -3.84 8.45 18.71
CA LEU A 289 -4.41 7.24 18.12
C LEU A 289 -4.88 7.56 16.69
N VAL A 290 -4.32 6.87 15.70
CA VAL A 290 -4.71 6.95 14.29
C VAL A 290 -5.52 5.71 13.94
N VAL A 291 -6.71 5.90 13.38
CA VAL A 291 -7.66 4.82 13.06
C VAL A 291 -7.81 4.71 11.56
N GLY A 292 -7.38 3.59 10.98
CA GLY A 292 -7.34 3.32 9.54
C GLY A 292 -5.95 3.53 8.96
N ALA A 293 -5.35 2.46 8.43
CA ALA A 293 -3.99 2.38 7.89
C ALA A 293 -3.95 2.42 6.35
N GLY A 294 -4.88 3.16 5.72
CA GLY A 294 -4.75 3.56 4.32
C GLY A 294 -3.72 4.69 4.11
N PRO A 295 -3.59 5.25 2.89
CA PRO A 295 -2.55 6.22 2.57
C PRO A 295 -2.54 7.45 3.48
N THR A 296 -3.72 7.98 3.84
CA THR A 296 -3.89 9.10 4.78
C THR A 296 -3.35 8.76 6.17
N GLY A 297 -3.76 7.62 6.73
CA GLY A 297 -3.38 7.23 8.09
C GLY A 297 -1.90 6.88 8.21
N LEU A 298 -1.35 6.18 7.21
CA LEU A 298 0.08 5.89 7.14
C LEU A 298 0.91 7.17 6.99
N THR A 299 0.48 8.11 6.14
CA THR A 299 1.15 9.42 6.00
C THR A 299 1.19 10.15 7.35
N LEU A 300 0.08 10.19 8.08
CA LEU A 300 0.02 10.82 9.40
C LEU A 300 0.93 10.12 10.40
N ALA A 301 0.90 8.79 10.43
CA ALA A 301 1.72 7.99 11.35
C ALA A 301 3.22 8.19 11.07
N ILE A 302 3.63 8.30 9.79
CA ILE A 302 5.00 8.67 9.39
C ILE A 302 5.35 10.06 9.91
N GLU A 303 4.49 11.07 9.74
CA GLU A 303 4.75 12.43 10.23
C GLU A 303 4.90 12.51 11.75
N LEU A 304 4.09 11.74 12.48
CA LEU A 304 4.17 11.64 13.93
C LEU A 304 5.46 10.92 14.38
N ALA A 305 5.80 9.81 13.74
CA ALA A 305 7.03 9.05 14.02
C ALA A 305 8.30 9.86 13.72
N ARG A 306 8.34 10.59 12.59
CA ARG A 306 9.45 11.51 12.24
C ARG A 306 9.68 12.59 13.30
N ARG A 307 8.64 12.92 14.10
CA ARG A 307 8.67 13.92 15.18
C ARG A 307 8.75 13.32 16.57
N GLY A 308 8.89 11.99 16.69
CA GLY A 308 9.01 11.30 17.97
C GLY A 308 7.74 11.32 18.83
N VAL A 309 6.56 11.49 18.22
CA VAL A 309 5.27 11.46 18.92
C VAL A 309 4.84 10.00 19.12
N ALA A 310 4.38 9.64 20.33
CA ALA A 310 3.91 8.29 20.62
C ALA A 310 2.58 8.01 19.91
N CYS A 311 2.66 7.38 18.74
CA CYS A 311 1.53 7.10 17.85
C CYS A 311 1.17 5.62 17.85
N ARG A 312 -0.12 5.31 18.01
CA ARG A 312 -0.69 3.99 17.71
C ARG A 312 -1.49 4.08 16.43
N LEU A 313 -1.25 3.15 15.50
CA LEU A 313 -1.98 3.05 14.24
C LEU A 313 -2.73 1.72 14.20
N VAL A 314 -4.06 1.79 14.23
CA VAL A 314 -4.94 0.60 14.23
C VAL A 314 -5.66 0.47 12.89
N ASP A 315 -5.86 -0.76 12.43
CA ASP A 315 -6.70 -1.06 11.26
C ASP A 315 -7.51 -2.33 11.48
N ARG A 316 -8.79 -2.31 11.08
CA ARG A 316 -9.69 -3.45 11.20
C ARG A 316 -9.33 -4.61 10.26
N SER A 317 -8.61 -4.33 9.18
CA SER A 317 -8.19 -5.32 8.19
C SER A 317 -7.08 -6.18 8.77
N THR A 318 -7.22 -7.49 8.70
CA THR A 318 -6.25 -8.45 9.23
C THR A 318 -4.99 -8.53 8.38
N GLU A 319 -5.09 -8.21 7.09
CA GLU A 319 -3.99 -8.22 6.12
C GLU A 319 -3.85 -6.84 5.44
N PRO A 320 -2.66 -6.50 4.89
CA PRO A 320 -2.54 -5.39 3.94
C PRO A 320 -3.53 -5.56 2.78
N PRO A 321 -3.99 -4.47 2.13
CA PRO A 321 -4.88 -4.62 0.99
C PRO A 321 -4.22 -5.44 -0.11
N GLY A 322 -5.01 -6.32 -0.73
CA GLY A 322 -4.61 -7.00 -1.97
C GLY A 322 -4.56 -6.02 -3.15
N GLN A 323 -4.65 -6.51 -4.39
CA GLN A 323 -4.67 -5.69 -5.60
C GLN A 323 -5.91 -4.77 -5.75
N ALA A 324 -6.71 -4.59 -4.69
CA ALA A 324 -8.13 -4.25 -4.75
C ALA A 324 -8.48 -2.77 -4.56
N ASP A 325 -7.55 -1.86 -4.79
CA ASP A 325 -7.75 -0.45 -4.46
C ASP A 325 -7.92 0.46 -5.68
N LYS A 326 -8.73 1.50 -5.50
CA LYS A 326 -9.29 2.34 -6.58
C LYS A 326 -8.31 3.42 -7.09
N ALA A 327 -7.37 3.88 -6.28
CA ALA A 327 -6.51 5.02 -6.62
C ALA A 327 -5.23 4.61 -7.39
N ILE A 328 -4.79 5.49 -8.31
CA ILE A 328 -3.57 5.34 -9.14
C ILE A 328 -2.78 6.64 -9.26
N GLY A 329 -3.44 7.75 -9.62
CA GLY A 329 -2.72 9.00 -9.91
C GLY A 329 -2.12 9.59 -8.64
N VAL A 330 -0.82 9.86 -8.66
CA VAL A 330 -0.04 10.55 -7.62
C VAL A 330 0.37 11.91 -8.16
N HIS A 331 -0.18 12.97 -7.57
CA HIS A 331 0.01 14.34 -8.05
C HIS A 331 1.40 14.88 -7.77
N CYS A 332 1.80 15.91 -8.54
CA CYS A 332 3.07 16.63 -8.36
C CYS A 332 3.28 17.06 -6.90
N ARG A 333 2.23 17.61 -6.26
CA ARG A 333 2.31 18.02 -4.85
C ARG A 333 2.54 16.86 -3.88
N THR A 334 1.95 15.71 -4.14
CA THR A 334 2.14 14.50 -3.32
C THR A 334 3.57 13.97 -3.44
N MET A 335 4.18 14.04 -4.63
CA MET A 335 5.58 13.64 -4.84
C MET A 335 6.56 14.48 -4.00
N GLU A 336 6.30 15.78 -3.83
CA GLU A 336 7.12 16.64 -2.94
C GLU A 336 6.97 16.29 -1.47
N ILE A 337 5.75 15.94 -1.05
CA ILE A 337 5.50 15.45 0.32
C ILE A 337 6.29 14.15 0.54
N TRP A 338 6.29 13.26 -0.43
CA TRP A 338 7.03 12.01 -0.39
C TRP A 338 8.54 12.19 -0.46
N GLU A 339 9.03 13.25 -1.09
CA GLU A 339 10.44 13.62 -1.02
C GLU A 339 10.82 14.01 0.41
N ASP A 340 10.02 14.85 1.05
CA ASP A 340 10.27 15.23 2.45
C ASP A 340 10.18 14.01 3.39
N GLN A 341 9.21 13.12 3.15
CA GLN A 341 9.07 11.87 3.90
C GLN A 341 10.17 10.84 3.58
N GLY A 342 10.91 11.02 2.48
CA GLY A 342 12.02 10.16 2.07
C GLY A 342 11.58 8.84 1.44
N ILE A 343 10.50 8.86 0.65
CA ILE A 343 9.97 7.70 -0.10
C ILE A 343 9.78 7.97 -1.61
N VAL A 344 10.13 9.17 -2.08
CA VAL A 344 9.89 9.58 -3.47
C VAL A 344 10.64 8.70 -4.47
N GLN A 345 11.84 8.23 -4.13
CA GLN A 345 12.64 7.39 -5.03
C GLN A 345 11.98 6.02 -5.23
N GLU A 346 11.55 5.39 -4.13
CA GLU A 346 10.83 4.12 -4.15
C GLU A 346 9.51 4.24 -4.93
N ALA A 347 8.81 5.37 -4.80
CA ALA A 347 7.61 5.65 -5.59
C ALA A 347 7.92 5.77 -7.09
N MET A 348 8.95 6.52 -7.47
CA MET A 348 9.37 6.66 -8.88
C MET A 348 9.77 5.32 -9.49
N ASP A 349 10.50 4.49 -8.75
CA ASP A 349 10.94 3.17 -9.22
C ASP A 349 9.79 2.16 -9.37
N ALA A 350 8.74 2.30 -8.55
CA ALA A 350 7.57 1.45 -8.56
C ALA A 350 6.47 1.91 -9.54
N GLY A 351 6.43 3.20 -9.89
CA GLY A 351 5.40 3.81 -10.72
C GLY A 351 5.71 3.86 -12.21
N ILE A 352 4.83 4.54 -12.95
CA ILE A 352 5.00 4.90 -14.35
C ILE A 352 4.68 6.40 -14.54
N TRP A 353 5.50 7.12 -15.29
CA TRP A 353 5.25 8.54 -15.56
C TRP A 353 4.05 8.71 -16.49
N LEU A 354 3.15 9.62 -16.14
CA LEU A 354 2.03 10.00 -17.00
C LEU A 354 2.45 11.20 -17.84
N ASN A 355 2.62 10.98 -19.14
CA ASN A 355 3.09 12.00 -20.08
C ASN A 355 2.01 13.03 -20.42
N GLY A 356 0.74 12.66 -20.24
CA GLY A 356 -0.37 13.48 -20.69
C GLY A 356 -1.69 12.72 -20.73
N GLN A 357 -2.65 13.34 -21.40
CA GLN A 357 -3.97 12.76 -21.66
C GLN A 357 -4.31 12.81 -23.15
N ILE A 358 -4.96 11.76 -23.63
CA ILE A 358 -5.55 11.72 -24.98
C ILE A 358 -7.05 11.48 -24.82
N VAL A 359 -7.86 12.31 -25.49
CA VAL A 359 -9.32 12.18 -25.55
C VAL A 359 -9.72 11.83 -26.98
N VAL A 360 -10.51 10.78 -27.11
CA VAL A 360 -11.08 10.27 -28.35
C VAL A 360 -12.60 10.30 -28.21
N VAL A 361 -13.29 10.97 -29.12
CA VAL A 361 -14.74 11.05 -29.17
C VAL A 361 -15.22 10.41 -30.47
N ASN A 362 -16.12 9.43 -30.38
CA ASN A 362 -16.67 8.71 -31.54
C ASN A 362 -15.58 8.19 -32.50
N GLY A 363 -14.48 7.67 -31.95
CA GLY A 363 -13.35 7.13 -32.71
C GLY A 363 -12.37 8.17 -33.28
N HIS A 364 -12.61 9.47 -33.07
CA HIS A 364 -11.73 10.55 -33.52
C HIS A 364 -11.00 11.16 -32.32
N GLN A 365 -9.68 11.28 -32.41
CA GLN A 365 -8.90 12.01 -31.39
C GLN A 365 -9.26 13.50 -31.45
N THR A 366 -9.85 14.02 -30.37
CA THR A 366 -10.28 15.41 -30.26
C THR A 366 -9.29 16.27 -29.49
N HIS A 367 -8.68 15.71 -28.44
CA HIS A 367 -7.71 16.43 -27.59
C HIS A 367 -6.50 15.56 -27.27
N ARG A 368 -5.34 16.21 -27.17
CA ARG A 368 -4.11 15.63 -26.61
C ARG A 368 -3.39 16.72 -25.84
N VAL A 369 -3.23 16.51 -24.54
CA VAL A 369 -2.54 17.42 -23.63
C VAL A 369 -1.26 16.73 -23.17
N GLU A 370 -0.14 17.44 -23.28
CA GLU A 370 1.14 17.01 -22.71
C GLU A 370 1.31 17.65 -21.33
N TRP A 371 1.79 16.87 -20.36
CA TRP A 371 2.01 17.32 -18.98
C TRP A 371 3.50 17.57 -18.69
N ASP A 372 4.23 18.06 -19.69
CA ASP A 372 5.64 18.44 -19.55
C ASP A 372 5.75 19.88 -19.02
N LEU A 373 5.94 20.00 -17.70
CA LEU A 373 6.14 21.27 -17.01
C LEU A 373 7.52 21.26 -16.32
N PRO A 374 8.59 21.69 -17.02
CA PRO A 374 9.96 21.59 -16.51
C PRO A 374 10.24 22.46 -15.27
N GLU A 375 9.38 23.44 -14.98
CA GLU A 375 9.45 24.25 -13.75
C GLU A 375 8.96 23.52 -12.50
N LEU A 376 8.28 22.37 -12.64
CA LEU A 376 7.86 21.56 -11.52
C LEU A 376 8.94 20.54 -11.16
N PRO A 377 9.20 20.30 -9.85
CA PRO A 377 10.21 19.33 -9.44
C PRO A 377 9.81 17.89 -9.77
N TYR A 378 8.51 17.60 -9.88
CA TYR A 378 7.97 16.27 -10.11
C TYR A 378 6.78 16.32 -11.06
N ALA A 379 6.68 15.33 -11.95
CA ALA A 379 5.55 15.12 -12.85
C ALA A 379 4.46 14.23 -12.20
N HIS A 380 3.34 14.04 -12.90
CA HIS A 380 2.26 13.15 -12.47
C HIS A 380 2.70 11.68 -12.62
N LEU A 381 2.61 10.92 -11.54
CA LEU A 381 3.00 9.51 -11.49
C LEU A 381 1.77 8.61 -11.39
N GLY A 382 1.74 7.52 -12.18
CA GLY A 382 0.79 6.42 -12.02
C GLY A 382 1.37 5.37 -11.07
N LEU A 383 0.79 5.23 -9.88
CA LEU A 383 1.19 4.26 -8.87
C LEU A 383 -0.06 3.66 -8.19
N PRO A 384 -0.34 2.36 -8.38
CA PRO A 384 -1.47 1.72 -7.72
C PRO A 384 -1.42 1.89 -6.20
N GLN A 385 -2.58 2.12 -5.58
CA GLN A 385 -2.67 2.33 -4.14
C GLN A 385 -2.06 1.19 -3.31
N TYR A 386 -2.14 -0.08 -3.73
CA TYR A 386 -1.50 -1.18 -3.00
C TYR A 386 0.04 -1.03 -2.94
N GLU A 387 0.68 -0.49 -3.98
CA GLU A 387 2.11 -0.15 -3.95
C GLU A 387 2.37 1.07 -3.08
N THR A 388 1.51 2.09 -3.16
CA THR A 388 1.58 3.28 -2.28
C THR A 388 1.53 2.88 -0.80
N GLU A 389 0.58 2.03 -0.42
CA GLU A 389 0.43 1.55 0.96
C GLU A 389 1.60 0.66 1.38
N ARG A 390 2.12 -0.19 0.48
CA ARG A 390 3.33 -0.96 0.74
C ARG A 390 4.52 -0.04 1.05
N ILE A 391 4.79 0.94 0.20
CA ILE A 391 5.91 1.89 0.38
C ILE A 391 5.75 2.69 1.68
N LEU A 392 4.55 3.19 1.96
CA LEU A 392 4.26 3.92 3.20
C LEU A 392 4.38 3.01 4.44
N THR A 393 3.93 1.76 4.36
CA THR A 393 4.07 0.77 5.43
C THR A 393 5.54 0.48 5.72
N ASP A 394 6.33 0.23 4.67
CA ASP A 394 7.77 -0.01 4.77
C ASP A 394 8.48 1.19 5.43
N ARG A 395 8.07 2.41 5.05
CA ARG A 395 8.59 3.64 5.65
C ARG A 395 8.22 3.79 7.12
N PHE A 396 6.96 3.55 7.48
CA PHE A 396 6.51 3.62 8.86
C PHE A 396 7.24 2.59 9.74
N ALA A 397 7.41 1.37 9.24
CA ALA A 397 8.18 0.32 9.90
C ALA A 397 9.67 0.70 10.05
N ALA A 398 10.28 1.31 9.03
CA ALA A 398 11.67 1.79 9.09
C ALA A 398 11.88 2.90 10.15
N LEU A 399 10.82 3.61 10.52
CA LEU A 399 10.81 4.59 11.61
C LEU A 399 10.49 3.96 12.99
N GLY A 400 10.34 2.63 13.05
CA GLY A 400 10.01 1.89 14.27
C GLY A 400 8.51 1.80 14.58
N GLY A 401 7.65 2.23 13.66
CA GLY A 401 6.20 2.11 13.76
C GLY A 401 5.71 0.69 13.52
N THR A 402 4.51 0.38 13.99
CA THR A 402 3.83 -0.90 13.72
C THR A 402 2.34 -0.66 13.53
N ILE A 403 1.75 -1.35 12.56
CA ILE A 403 0.31 -1.33 12.31
C ILE A 403 -0.33 -2.42 13.16
N GLU A 404 -1.29 -2.05 14.00
CA GLU A 404 -2.10 -2.97 14.77
C GLU A 404 -3.29 -3.43 13.91
N ARG A 405 -3.07 -4.52 13.16
CA ARG A 405 -4.07 -5.11 12.24
C ARG A 405 -5.10 -5.97 12.97
N GLY A 406 -6.30 -6.09 12.39
CA GLY A 406 -7.43 -6.77 13.02
C GLY A 406 -7.99 -6.05 14.25
N VAL A 407 -7.70 -4.74 14.39
CA VAL A 407 -8.13 -3.91 15.52
C VAL A 407 -9.12 -2.85 15.03
N GLU A 408 -10.37 -2.98 15.46
CA GLU A 408 -11.47 -2.11 15.03
C GLU A 408 -11.87 -1.12 16.13
N LEU A 409 -12.00 0.16 15.79
CA LEU A 409 -12.63 1.14 16.68
C LEU A 409 -14.14 0.88 16.75
N ARG A 410 -14.67 0.67 17.96
CA ARG A 410 -16.10 0.47 18.24
C ARG A 410 -16.80 1.72 18.75
N GLY A 411 -16.05 2.67 19.29
CA GLY A 411 -16.58 3.97 19.67
C GLY A 411 -15.60 4.80 20.47
N LEU A 412 -15.96 6.05 20.74
CA LEU A 412 -15.10 6.98 21.45
C LEU A 412 -15.87 7.92 22.38
N THR A 413 -15.23 8.36 23.44
CA THR A 413 -15.65 9.50 24.27
C THR A 413 -14.46 10.42 24.49
N GLN A 414 -14.70 11.68 24.83
CA GLN A 414 -13.62 12.65 25.04
C GLN A 414 -13.94 13.64 26.15
N ASP A 415 -12.89 14.20 26.74
CA ASP A 415 -12.95 15.25 27.75
C ASP A 415 -11.82 16.28 27.51
N ALA A 416 -11.66 17.23 28.44
CA ALA A 416 -10.67 18.28 28.33
C ALA A 416 -9.21 17.79 28.26
N ALA A 417 -8.91 16.58 28.73
CA ALA A 417 -7.56 16.02 28.79
C ALA A 417 -7.23 15.01 27.67
N GLY A 418 -8.22 14.43 26.97
CA GLY A 418 -7.95 13.40 25.96
C GLY A 418 -9.19 12.70 25.40
N VAL A 419 -8.96 11.67 24.61
CA VAL A 419 -9.94 10.80 23.97
C VAL A 419 -9.80 9.38 24.52
N THR A 420 -10.91 8.77 24.93
CA THR A 420 -11.00 7.38 25.34
C THR A 420 -11.65 6.57 24.20
N ALA A 421 -10.89 5.67 23.59
CA ALA A 421 -11.33 4.84 22.47
C ALA A 421 -11.58 3.39 22.91
N ARG A 422 -12.69 2.80 22.46
CA ARG A 422 -12.97 1.37 22.62
C ARG A 422 -12.54 0.63 21.36
N LEU A 423 -11.60 -0.30 21.50
CA LEU A 423 -11.06 -1.10 20.42
C LEU A 423 -11.50 -2.55 20.58
N SER A 424 -11.77 -3.22 19.46
CA SER A 424 -12.12 -4.64 19.39
C SER A 424 -11.04 -5.35 18.58
N ALA A 425 -10.47 -6.41 19.15
CA ALA A 425 -9.46 -7.26 18.54
C ALA A 425 -9.80 -8.74 18.79
N ALA A 426 -9.01 -9.66 18.23
CA ALA A 426 -9.25 -11.11 18.34
C ALA A 426 -9.23 -11.64 19.79
N ASP A 427 -8.52 -10.96 20.69
CA ASP A 427 -8.40 -11.26 22.12
C ASP A 427 -9.47 -10.58 22.99
N GLY A 428 -10.32 -9.73 22.41
CA GLY A 428 -11.46 -9.10 23.08
C GLY A 428 -11.55 -7.59 22.87
N GLU A 429 -12.39 -6.93 23.67
CA GLU A 429 -12.49 -5.48 23.69
C GLU A 429 -11.55 -4.86 24.72
N THR A 430 -10.86 -3.80 24.31
CA THR A 430 -9.96 -3.02 25.15
C THR A 430 -10.29 -1.53 25.08
N THR A 431 -9.82 -0.76 26.05
CA THR A 431 -9.96 0.70 26.06
C THR A 431 -8.58 1.36 26.05
N VAL A 432 -8.42 2.37 25.21
CA VAL A 432 -7.18 3.12 25.05
C VAL A 432 -7.44 4.59 25.34
N ARG A 433 -6.55 5.20 26.12
CA ARG A 433 -6.56 6.64 26.36
C ARG A 433 -5.46 7.29 25.51
N ALA A 434 -5.84 8.29 24.71
CA ALA A 434 -4.93 9.11 23.91
C ALA A 434 -5.14 10.60 24.16
N LYS A 435 -4.14 11.46 23.90
CA LYS A 435 -4.34 12.93 23.94
C LYS A 435 -5.20 13.39 22.75
N TYR A 436 -5.03 12.75 21.60
CA TYR A 436 -5.77 13.04 20.36
C TYR A 436 -6.12 11.75 19.61
N LEU A 437 -7.17 11.82 18.78
CA LEU A 437 -7.60 10.74 17.90
C LEU A 437 -7.83 11.26 16.49
N VAL A 438 -7.35 10.54 15.47
CA VAL A 438 -7.61 10.88 14.07
C VAL A 438 -8.26 9.70 13.35
N GLY A 439 -9.43 9.94 12.77
CA GLY A 439 -10.12 9.02 11.88
C GLY A 439 -9.67 9.19 10.43
N SER A 440 -8.96 8.19 9.94
CA SER A 440 -8.57 7.98 8.52
C SER A 440 -9.12 6.65 8.01
N ASP A 441 -10.24 6.20 8.58
CA ASP A 441 -10.91 4.91 8.41
C ASP A 441 -11.93 4.89 7.25
N GLY A 442 -11.69 5.75 6.26
CA GLY A 442 -12.36 5.72 4.95
C GLY A 442 -13.81 6.18 4.94
N ALA A 443 -14.49 5.91 3.82
CA ALA A 443 -15.84 6.39 3.54
C ALA A 443 -16.89 5.99 4.60
N HIS A 444 -16.69 4.88 5.32
CA HIS A 444 -17.59 4.38 6.36
C HIS A 444 -17.15 4.69 7.79
N SER A 445 -16.22 5.63 7.94
CA SER A 445 -15.56 6.04 9.18
C SER A 445 -16.46 5.92 10.42
N THR A 446 -16.00 5.11 11.38
CA THR A 446 -16.59 5.03 12.73
C THR A 446 -16.33 6.32 13.47
N VAL A 447 -15.14 6.91 13.34
CA VAL A 447 -14.82 8.19 13.99
C VAL A 447 -15.79 9.28 13.57
N ARG A 448 -16.03 9.44 12.26
CA ARG A 448 -16.99 10.43 11.74
C ARG A 448 -18.38 10.24 12.35
N LYS A 449 -18.86 8.99 12.41
CA LYS A 449 -20.18 8.65 12.99
C LYS A 449 -20.27 8.99 14.47
N GLU A 450 -19.27 8.60 15.26
CA GLU A 450 -19.23 8.86 16.71
C GLU A 450 -19.15 10.36 17.03
N LEU A 451 -18.55 11.16 16.13
CA LEU A 451 -18.53 12.62 16.23
C LEU A 451 -19.80 13.29 15.71
N ASN A 452 -20.78 12.53 15.22
CA ASN A 452 -22.01 13.02 14.59
C ASN A 452 -21.76 13.98 13.42
N LEU A 453 -20.70 13.73 12.65
CA LEU A 453 -20.35 14.49 11.47
C LEU A 453 -21.08 13.89 10.26
N ALA A 454 -21.96 14.68 9.65
CA ALA A 454 -22.68 14.28 8.44
C ALA A 454 -22.01 14.89 7.21
N PHE A 455 -22.07 14.20 6.07
CA PHE A 455 -21.76 14.82 4.79
C PHE A 455 -22.86 15.85 4.45
N ASN A 456 -22.47 17.07 4.14
CA ASN A 456 -23.40 18.20 3.92
C ASN A 456 -24.33 18.04 2.71
N ALA A 457 -25.40 18.84 2.69
CA ALA A 457 -26.32 18.96 1.55
C ALA A 457 -25.57 19.44 0.29
N GLY A 458 -25.54 18.58 -0.74
CA GLY A 458 -24.58 18.65 -1.85
C GLY A 458 -23.82 17.33 -2.01
N ALA A 459 -23.83 16.47 -0.99
CA ALA A 459 -23.48 15.07 -1.13
C ALA A 459 -24.48 14.38 -2.06
N GLY A 460 -23.97 13.85 -3.16
CA GLY A 460 -24.75 13.21 -4.21
C GLY A 460 -24.16 11.88 -4.61
N ARG A 461 -24.93 11.16 -5.42
CA ARG A 461 -24.50 9.93 -6.06
C ARG A 461 -24.65 10.09 -7.55
N PHE A 462 -23.67 9.60 -8.28
CA PHE A 462 -23.87 9.38 -9.70
C PHE A 462 -24.88 8.24 -9.85
N PRO A 463 -25.93 8.41 -10.69
CA PRO A 463 -26.88 7.33 -10.94
C PRO A 463 -26.19 6.13 -11.62
N GLN A 464 -25.09 6.37 -12.34
CA GLN A 464 -24.31 5.33 -13.00
C GLN A 464 -23.47 4.53 -12.00
N LEU A 465 -23.44 3.21 -12.21
CA LEU A 465 -22.41 2.33 -11.67
C LEU A 465 -21.24 2.27 -12.64
N PHE A 466 -20.05 2.15 -12.09
CA PHE A 466 -18.82 2.01 -12.86
C PHE A 466 -18.17 0.69 -12.52
N MET A 467 -17.56 0.08 -13.53
CA MET A 467 -16.69 -1.07 -13.36
C MET A 467 -15.24 -0.65 -13.54
N LEU A 468 -14.36 -1.10 -12.65
CA LEU A 468 -12.91 -1.01 -12.81
C LEU A 468 -12.32 -2.40 -13.07
N ALA A 469 -11.21 -2.43 -13.80
CA ALA A 469 -10.40 -3.62 -13.95
C ALA A 469 -8.93 -3.31 -14.22
N ASP A 470 -8.03 -4.16 -13.70
CA ASP A 470 -6.63 -4.21 -14.09
C ASP A 470 -6.44 -5.32 -15.13
N VAL A 471 -6.09 -4.92 -16.35
CA VAL A 471 -5.88 -5.85 -17.47
C VAL A 471 -4.63 -5.48 -18.25
N GLU A 472 -4.17 -6.42 -19.08
CA GLU A 472 -3.27 -6.12 -20.17
C GLU A 472 -4.08 -5.88 -21.44
N VAL A 473 -3.84 -4.76 -22.12
CA VAL A 473 -4.53 -4.33 -23.34
C VAL A 473 -3.54 -4.37 -24.50
N ASP A 474 -3.97 -4.98 -25.60
CA ASP A 474 -3.23 -5.02 -26.85
C ASP A 474 -3.79 -3.98 -27.83
N TRP A 475 -2.99 -2.96 -28.11
CA TRP A 475 -3.28 -1.89 -29.06
C TRP A 475 -1.99 -1.18 -29.47
N SER A 476 -2.07 -0.28 -30.45
CA SER A 476 -0.93 0.52 -30.95
C SER A 476 -0.93 1.96 -30.46
N LEU A 477 -1.59 2.25 -29.32
CA LEU A 477 -1.67 3.61 -28.77
C LEU A 477 -0.39 3.98 -27.99
N PRO A 478 -0.07 5.28 -27.88
CA PRO A 478 1.10 5.74 -27.14
C PRO A 478 1.09 5.30 -25.67
N GLU A 479 2.23 4.81 -25.18
CA GLU A 479 2.42 4.47 -23.76
C GLU A 479 2.51 5.73 -22.89
N GLY A 480 2.16 5.60 -21.61
CA GLY A 480 2.28 6.68 -20.63
C GLY A 480 1.19 7.75 -20.70
N TYR A 481 0.19 7.62 -21.60
CA TYR A 481 -0.95 8.53 -21.65
C TYR A 481 -2.17 7.97 -20.92
N LEU A 482 -2.87 8.83 -20.18
CA LEU A 482 -4.23 8.55 -19.75
C LEU A 482 -5.15 8.67 -20.98
N LEU A 483 -5.87 7.60 -21.30
CA LEU A 483 -6.71 7.54 -22.49
C LEU A 483 -8.18 7.64 -22.08
N ARG A 484 -8.94 8.52 -22.73
CA ARG A 484 -10.40 8.62 -22.58
C ARG A 484 -11.06 8.39 -23.94
N PHE A 485 -11.88 7.36 -24.04
CA PHE A 485 -12.75 7.13 -25.18
C PHE A 485 -14.18 7.45 -24.77
N LEU A 486 -14.79 8.39 -25.46
CA LEU A 486 -16.16 8.83 -25.25
C LEU A 486 -16.97 8.46 -26.49
N HIS A 487 -18.21 8.04 -26.26
CA HIS A 487 -19.20 7.87 -27.30
C HIS A 487 -20.35 8.84 -27.03
N GLU A 488 -20.74 9.56 -28.07
CA GLU A 488 -21.78 10.58 -28.03
C GLU A 488 -22.80 10.35 -29.14
N THR A 489 -24.08 10.36 -28.75
CA THR A 489 -25.23 10.35 -29.65
C THR A 489 -26.07 11.61 -29.41
N ASP A 490 -26.39 12.37 -30.48
CA ASP A 490 -27.19 13.61 -30.40
C ASP A 490 -26.68 14.64 -29.37
N GLY A 491 -25.34 14.75 -29.23
CA GLY A 491 -24.69 15.68 -28.28
C GLY A 491 -24.82 15.25 -26.81
N LYS A 492 -25.08 13.97 -26.55
CA LYS A 492 -25.09 13.39 -25.19
C LYS A 492 -24.12 12.22 -25.12
N MET A 493 -23.25 12.23 -24.12
CA MET A 493 -22.38 11.10 -23.83
C MET A 493 -23.20 9.91 -23.31
N ASP A 494 -23.10 8.77 -24.00
CA ASP A 494 -23.77 7.51 -23.68
C ASP A 494 -22.79 6.33 -23.53
N GLY A 495 -21.50 6.56 -23.75
CA GLY A 495 -20.43 5.60 -23.47
C GLY A 495 -19.13 6.27 -23.05
N MET A 496 -18.43 5.68 -22.08
CA MET A 496 -17.12 6.16 -21.63
C MET A 496 -16.22 4.99 -21.24
N LEU A 497 -14.96 5.07 -21.66
CA LEU A 497 -13.87 4.18 -21.29
C LEU A 497 -12.65 5.03 -20.92
N VAL A 498 -12.15 4.88 -19.70
CA VAL A 498 -10.93 5.53 -19.21
C VAL A 498 -9.88 4.45 -18.98
N CYS A 499 -8.70 4.62 -19.55
CA CYS A 499 -7.58 3.70 -19.39
C CYS A 499 -6.37 4.45 -18.81
N VAL A 500 -6.00 4.11 -17.58
CA VAL A 500 -4.85 4.68 -16.88
C VAL A 500 -3.69 3.67 -16.97
N PRO A 501 -2.53 4.04 -17.54
CA PRO A 501 -1.42 3.12 -17.68
C PRO A 501 -0.84 2.78 -16.30
N LEU A 502 -0.43 1.53 -16.16
CA LEU A 502 0.24 1.00 -14.98
C LEU A 502 1.62 0.46 -15.38
N ARG A 503 2.53 0.35 -14.42
CA ARG A 503 3.84 -0.27 -14.66
C ARG A 503 3.66 -1.71 -15.14
N GLY A 504 4.24 -2.01 -16.30
CA GLY A 504 4.15 -3.30 -16.99
C GLY A 504 3.73 -3.13 -18.45
N GLN A 505 4.17 -4.03 -19.33
CA GLN A 505 3.86 -3.95 -20.76
C GLN A 505 2.36 -4.07 -21.01
N GLY A 506 1.77 -3.05 -21.66
CA GLY A 506 0.36 -3.00 -21.99
C GLY A 506 -0.58 -3.04 -20.78
N ARG A 507 -0.10 -2.76 -19.55
CA ARG A 507 -0.94 -2.86 -18.36
C ARG A 507 -1.74 -1.56 -18.15
N TYR A 508 -3.05 -1.68 -18.01
CA TYR A 508 -3.94 -0.55 -17.76
C TYR A 508 -4.94 -0.87 -16.67
N ARG A 509 -5.28 0.16 -15.88
CA ARG A 509 -6.55 0.20 -15.16
C ARG A 509 -7.59 0.82 -16.06
N ILE A 510 -8.62 0.02 -16.33
CA ILE A 510 -9.79 0.43 -17.08
C ILE A 510 -10.87 0.85 -16.10
N ALA A 511 -11.56 1.95 -16.39
CA ALA A 511 -12.81 2.35 -15.77
C ALA A 511 -13.85 2.65 -16.86
N THR A 512 -15.03 2.04 -16.77
CA THR A 512 -16.13 2.24 -17.73
C THR A 512 -17.48 2.05 -17.04
N MET A 513 -18.58 2.30 -17.74
CA MET A 513 -19.93 2.08 -17.22
C MET A 513 -20.14 0.60 -16.90
N ALA A 514 -20.82 0.31 -15.78
CA ALA A 514 -21.10 -1.06 -15.39
C ALA A 514 -22.01 -1.77 -16.42
N PRO A 515 -21.93 -3.11 -16.54
CA PRO A 515 -22.71 -3.85 -17.52
C PRO A 515 -24.23 -3.68 -17.34
N PRO A 516 -25.03 -3.74 -18.41
CA PRO A 516 -26.49 -3.56 -18.34
C PRO A 516 -27.20 -4.46 -17.33
N ARG A 517 -26.72 -5.71 -17.15
CA ARG A 517 -27.28 -6.64 -16.15
C ARG A 517 -27.21 -6.08 -14.73
N ILE A 518 -26.08 -5.46 -14.38
CA ILE A 518 -25.81 -4.94 -13.04
C ILE A 518 -26.50 -3.60 -12.85
N MET A 519 -26.56 -2.77 -13.88
CA MET A 519 -27.39 -1.56 -13.86
C MET A 519 -28.87 -1.88 -13.62
N ALA A 520 -29.40 -2.92 -14.26
CA ALA A 520 -30.79 -3.35 -14.10
C ALA A 520 -31.07 -3.99 -12.72
N GLU A 521 -30.07 -4.59 -12.08
CA GLU A 521 -30.16 -5.06 -10.70
C GLU A 521 -30.15 -3.88 -9.72
N ALA A 522 -29.22 -2.96 -9.90
CA ALA A 522 -29.06 -1.78 -9.04
C ALA A 522 -30.29 -0.87 -9.03
N ALA A 523 -31.00 -0.77 -10.16
CA ALA A 523 -32.25 -0.02 -10.29
C ALA A 523 -33.42 -0.61 -9.46
N ARG A 524 -33.30 -1.85 -8.96
CA ARG A 524 -34.33 -2.52 -8.16
C ARG A 524 -34.06 -2.47 -6.65
N THR A 525 -32.93 -1.92 -6.23
CA THR A 525 -32.48 -1.89 -4.83
C THR A 525 -32.26 -0.46 -4.35
N ASP A 526 -33.02 -0.06 -3.33
CA ASP A 526 -32.90 1.25 -2.69
C ASP A 526 -31.81 1.19 -1.59
N VAL A 527 -30.60 1.63 -1.92
CA VAL A 527 -29.47 1.68 -0.97
C VAL A 527 -29.40 3.10 -0.43
N PRO A 528 -29.46 3.38 0.89
CA PRO A 528 -29.38 4.74 1.43
C PRO A 528 -28.04 5.43 1.14
N PRO A 529 -27.96 6.76 1.00
CA PRO A 529 -26.71 7.54 0.88
C PRO A 529 -25.65 7.12 1.92
N GLY A 530 -24.40 6.93 1.49
CA GLY A 530 -23.30 6.50 2.37
C GLY A 530 -23.11 4.99 2.58
N PHE A 531 -23.94 4.14 1.94
CA PHE A 531 -23.79 2.68 1.91
C PHE A 531 -23.50 2.17 0.49
N THR A 532 -22.55 1.24 0.33
CA THR A 532 -22.26 0.57 -0.95
C THR A 532 -22.80 -0.87 -0.90
N LYS A 533 -23.51 -1.27 -1.96
CA LYS A 533 -23.75 -2.70 -2.25
C LYS A 533 -22.52 -3.18 -3.02
N GLU A 534 -21.87 -4.24 -2.54
CA GLU A 534 -20.88 -4.95 -3.34
C GLU A 534 -21.62 -5.74 -4.42
N TYR A 535 -21.22 -5.51 -5.67
CA TYR A 535 -21.75 -6.25 -6.82
C TYR A 535 -20.71 -7.29 -7.23
N GLU A 536 -21.16 -8.36 -7.89
CA GLU A 536 -20.25 -9.30 -8.51
C GLU A 536 -19.22 -8.56 -9.40
N PRO A 537 -17.92 -8.85 -9.27
CA PRO A 537 -16.90 -8.26 -10.12
C PRO A 537 -17.17 -8.51 -11.60
N PRO A 538 -16.84 -7.57 -12.50
CA PRO A 538 -17.00 -7.77 -13.94
C PRO A 538 -16.01 -8.82 -14.43
N THR A 539 -16.44 -9.58 -15.43
CA THR A 539 -15.63 -10.60 -16.11
C THR A 539 -14.79 -9.98 -17.23
N LEU A 540 -13.76 -10.70 -17.69
CA LEU A 540 -12.95 -10.28 -18.84
C LEU A 540 -13.80 -10.13 -20.11
N ALA A 541 -14.80 -10.98 -20.31
CA ALA A 541 -15.71 -10.90 -21.45
C ALA A 541 -16.53 -9.60 -21.43
N GLU A 542 -17.01 -9.17 -20.26
CA GLU A 542 -17.74 -7.90 -20.12
C GLU A 542 -16.86 -6.68 -20.37
N LEU A 543 -15.59 -6.74 -19.94
CA LEU A 543 -14.60 -5.71 -20.26
C LEU A 543 -14.30 -5.68 -21.76
N GLN A 544 -14.17 -6.84 -22.40
CA GLN A 544 -13.94 -6.93 -23.84
C GLN A 544 -15.10 -6.33 -24.64
N VAL A 545 -16.36 -6.53 -24.22
CA VAL A 545 -17.52 -5.87 -24.86
C VAL A 545 -17.42 -4.34 -24.78
N ALA A 546 -16.99 -3.78 -23.65
CA ALA A 546 -16.79 -2.34 -23.52
C ALA A 546 -15.64 -1.84 -24.41
N LEU A 547 -14.54 -2.61 -24.51
CA LEU A 547 -13.42 -2.31 -25.40
C LEU A 547 -13.82 -2.36 -26.87
N ASP A 548 -14.56 -3.39 -27.30
CA ASP A 548 -15.02 -3.56 -28.68
C ASP A 548 -15.90 -2.39 -29.14
N GLY A 549 -16.68 -1.81 -28.23
CA GLY A 549 -17.57 -0.68 -28.51
C GLY A 549 -16.92 0.71 -28.46
N LEU A 550 -15.84 0.89 -27.69
CA LEU A 550 -15.30 2.22 -27.37
C LEU A 550 -13.82 2.40 -27.76
N ALA A 551 -13.01 1.34 -27.72
CA ALA A 551 -11.58 1.38 -28.03
C ALA A 551 -11.34 1.21 -29.55
N PRO A 552 -10.10 1.41 -30.04
CA PRO A 552 -9.79 1.19 -31.44
C PRO A 552 -10.12 -0.23 -31.91
N PRO A 553 -10.59 -0.43 -33.16
CA PRO A 553 -10.91 -1.75 -33.69
C PRO A 553 -9.74 -2.73 -33.57
N GLY A 554 -10.03 -3.94 -33.08
CA GLY A 554 -9.02 -4.99 -32.86
C GLY A 554 -8.32 -4.94 -31.50
N THR A 555 -8.71 -4.01 -30.61
CA THR A 555 -8.21 -3.99 -29.22
C THR A 555 -8.63 -5.25 -28.47
N THR A 556 -7.70 -5.92 -27.80
CA THR A 556 -8.00 -7.09 -26.96
C THR A 556 -7.49 -6.90 -25.54
N ALA A 557 -8.22 -7.42 -24.55
CA ALA A 557 -7.79 -7.49 -23.17
C ALA A 557 -7.50 -8.93 -22.73
N ARG A 558 -6.49 -9.08 -21.88
CA ARG A 558 -6.11 -10.35 -21.23
C ARG A 558 -5.67 -10.11 -19.80
N ASN A 559 -5.40 -11.19 -19.07
CA ASN A 559 -4.82 -11.16 -17.73
C ASN A 559 -5.61 -10.23 -16.78
N LEU A 560 -6.88 -10.54 -16.56
CA LEU A 560 -7.71 -9.84 -15.57
C LEU A 560 -7.16 -10.11 -14.17
N ARG A 561 -6.38 -9.15 -13.66
CA ARG A 561 -5.70 -9.26 -12.35
C ARG A 561 -6.63 -8.92 -11.21
N TRP A 562 -7.49 -7.93 -11.42
CA TRP A 562 -8.46 -7.46 -10.45
C TRP A 562 -9.63 -6.78 -11.17
N SER A 563 -10.82 -6.85 -10.57
CA SER A 563 -11.95 -6.03 -10.99
C SER A 563 -12.93 -5.74 -9.85
N SER A 564 -13.68 -4.66 -9.98
CA SER A 564 -14.68 -4.24 -8.99
C SER A 564 -15.74 -3.37 -9.64
N ILE A 565 -16.95 -3.40 -9.10
CA ILE A 565 -17.98 -2.41 -9.41
C ILE A 565 -18.19 -1.49 -8.22
N PHE A 566 -18.40 -0.21 -8.50
CA PHE A 566 -18.58 0.79 -7.48
C PHE A 566 -19.56 1.87 -7.95
N ARG A 567 -20.16 2.52 -6.96
CA ARG A 567 -20.93 3.74 -7.16
C ARG A 567 -20.08 4.92 -6.77
N ILE A 568 -20.04 5.94 -7.63
CA ILE A 568 -19.36 7.17 -7.30
C ILE A 568 -20.23 7.98 -6.34
N SER A 569 -19.65 8.37 -5.21
CA SER A 569 -20.26 9.29 -4.24
C SER A 569 -19.34 10.49 -4.07
N HIS A 570 -19.91 11.64 -3.75
CA HIS A 570 -19.16 12.83 -3.37
C HIS A 570 -19.79 13.46 -2.13
N GLY A 571 -19.00 14.18 -1.35
CA GLY A 571 -19.49 14.88 -0.17
C GLY A 571 -18.35 15.33 0.73
N ILE A 572 -18.63 16.28 1.61
CA ILE A 572 -17.68 16.80 2.59
C ILE A 572 -18.41 17.03 3.91
N VAL A 573 -17.75 16.73 5.03
CA VAL A 573 -18.30 17.00 6.37
C VAL A 573 -18.25 18.49 6.70
N ASP A 574 -19.15 18.95 7.56
CA ASP A 574 -19.21 20.34 8.01
C ASP A 574 -18.02 20.75 8.90
N ARG A 575 -17.45 19.79 9.62
CA ARG A 575 -16.30 20.00 10.50
C ARG A 575 -15.28 18.89 10.39
N TYR A 576 -14.01 19.25 10.45
CA TYR A 576 -12.89 18.31 10.41
C TYR A 576 -12.39 17.98 11.82
N ARG A 577 -12.82 18.75 12.82
CA ARG A 577 -12.42 18.61 14.21
C ARG A 577 -13.62 18.74 15.15
N VAL A 578 -13.68 17.88 16.16
CA VAL A 578 -14.55 18.05 17.33
C VAL A 578 -13.71 17.79 18.59
N GLY A 579 -13.36 18.86 19.29
CA GLY A 579 -12.53 18.80 20.50
C GLY A 579 -11.12 18.26 20.22
N ARG A 580 -10.84 17.03 20.65
CA ARG A 580 -9.55 16.34 20.51
C ARG A 580 -9.56 15.24 19.45
N ALA A 581 -10.68 15.09 18.73
CA ALA A 581 -10.85 14.11 17.66
C ALA A 581 -10.97 14.80 16.30
N PHE A 582 -10.35 14.20 15.28
CA PHE A 582 -10.23 14.73 13.93
C PHE A 582 -10.63 13.69 12.89
N VAL A 583 -11.02 14.13 11.70
CA VAL A 583 -11.20 13.28 10.51
C VAL A 583 -10.33 13.78 9.35
N ALA A 584 -9.83 12.87 8.52
CA ALA A 584 -8.96 13.17 7.38
C ALA A 584 -9.21 12.21 6.19
N GLY A 585 -8.94 12.65 4.96
CA GLY A 585 -9.17 11.85 3.75
C GLY A 585 -10.65 11.48 3.57
N ASP A 586 -10.92 10.24 3.10
CA ASP A 586 -12.27 9.74 2.85
C ASP A 586 -13.21 9.73 4.07
N ALA A 587 -12.65 9.82 5.29
CA ALA A 587 -13.45 10.02 6.50
C ALA A 587 -14.06 11.44 6.55
N ALA A 588 -13.43 12.43 5.93
CA ALA A 588 -13.82 13.84 5.90
C ALA A 588 -14.44 14.27 4.56
N HIS A 589 -13.95 13.76 3.43
CA HIS A 589 -14.43 14.15 2.09
C HIS A 589 -14.34 12.99 1.10
N LEU A 590 -15.38 12.85 0.28
CA LEU A 590 -15.49 11.87 -0.79
C LEU A 590 -15.43 12.59 -2.13
N HIS A 591 -14.60 12.08 -3.02
CA HIS A 591 -14.40 12.63 -4.36
C HIS A 591 -14.88 11.65 -5.44
N PRO A 592 -15.39 12.16 -6.57
CA PRO A 592 -15.42 11.38 -7.80
C PRO A 592 -14.02 10.86 -8.16
N PRO A 593 -13.90 9.68 -8.79
CA PRO A 593 -12.62 9.14 -9.26
C PRO A 593 -11.99 10.01 -10.36
N ALA A 594 -12.77 10.88 -11.01
CA ALA A 594 -12.28 11.85 -11.99
C ALA A 594 -11.15 12.69 -11.40
N GLY A 595 -10.00 12.74 -12.08
CA GLY A 595 -8.81 13.49 -11.66
C GLY A 595 -8.00 12.86 -10.51
N GLY A 596 -8.36 11.68 -10.00
CA GLY A 596 -7.56 10.96 -8.99
C GLY A 596 -7.38 11.70 -7.65
N GLN A 597 -8.34 12.54 -7.27
CA GLN A 597 -8.16 13.55 -6.22
C GLN A 597 -8.14 12.98 -4.78
N GLY A 598 -8.91 11.93 -4.48
CA GLY A 598 -9.18 11.49 -3.10
C GLY A 598 -7.93 11.15 -2.28
N MET A 599 -7.09 10.25 -2.79
CA MET A 599 -5.86 9.82 -2.11
C MET A 599 -4.89 11.00 -1.88
N ASN A 600 -4.63 11.80 -2.92
CA ASN A 600 -3.71 12.95 -2.85
C ASN A 600 -4.19 13.98 -1.81
N THR A 601 -5.49 14.31 -1.84
CA THR A 601 -6.07 15.25 -0.88
C THR A 601 -5.97 14.73 0.55
N GLY A 602 -6.22 13.44 0.77
CA GLY A 602 -6.07 12.80 2.08
C GLY A 602 -4.62 12.80 2.59
N ILE A 603 -3.63 12.56 1.72
CA ILE A 603 -2.21 12.68 2.06
C ILE A 603 -1.88 14.12 2.48
N GLN A 604 -2.40 15.13 1.77
CA GLN A 604 -2.20 16.54 2.14
C GLN A 604 -2.86 16.91 3.48
N ASP A 605 -4.03 16.34 3.81
CA ASP A 605 -4.65 16.53 5.11
C ASP A 605 -3.77 16.00 6.24
N ALA A 606 -3.27 14.77 6.08
CA ALA A 606 -2.39 14.12 7.03
C ALA A 606 -1.07 14.90 7.21
N TYR A 607 -0.49 15.38 6.12
CA TYR A 607 0.75 16.17 6.14
C TYR A 607 0.56 17.52 6.85
N ASN A 608 -0.57 18.20 6.60
CA ASN A 608 -0.92 19.45 7.30
C ASN A 608 -1.20 19.22 8.80
N LEU A 609 -1.92 18.15 9.15
CA LEU A 609 -2.30 17.86 10.54
C LEU A 609 -1.12 17.34 11.38
N GLY A 610 -0.21 16.56 10.79
CA GLY A 610 0.84 15.85 11.49
C GLY A 610 1.78 16.75 12.30
N TRP A 611 2.24 17.86 11.71
CA TRP A 611 3.13 18.79 12.43
C TRP A 611 2.39 19.57 13.53
N LYS A 612 1.10 19.88 13.32
CA LYS A 612 0.26 20.58 14.30
C LYS A 612 0.00 19.70 15.52
N LEU A 613 -0.34 18.43 15.29
CA LEU A 613 -0.50 17.44 16.36
C LEU A 613 0.80 17.20 17.11
N ALA A 614 1.94 17.18 16.43
CA ALA A 614 3.23 17.03 17.10
C ALA A 614 3.54 18.17 18.06
N LEU A 615 3.32 19.43 17.64
CA LEU A 615 3.46 20.59 18.54
C LEU A 615 2.48 20.50 19.71
N ALA A 616 1.23 20.10 19.46
CA ALA A 616 0.22 20.00 20.50
C ALA A 616 0.49 18.87 21.50
N ALA A 617 0.90 17.70 21.03
CA ALA A 617 1.28 16.56 21.85
C ALA A 617 2.50 16.85 22.73
N GLY A 618 3.45 17.63 22.20
CA GLY A 618 4.64 18.13 22.89
C GLY A 618 4.40 19.32 23.83
N GLY A 619 3.18 19.89 23.85
CA GLY A 619 2.86 21.05 24.69
C GLY A 619 3.45 22.37 24.20
N HIS A 620 3.80 22.46 22.91
CA HIS A 620 4.37 23.64 22.26
C HIS A 620 3.40 24.34 21.32
N ALA A 621 2.15 23.86 21.20
CA ALA A 621 1.16 24.46 20.30
C ALA A 621 0.56 25.74 20.87
N GLY A 622 0.49 26.78 20.03
CA GLY A 622 -0.38 27.93 20.28
C GLY A 622 -1.86 27.52 20.36
N PRO A 623 -2.72 28.34 21.00
CA PRO A 623 -4.09 27.97 21.34
C PRO A 623 -4.95 27.63 20.11
N ASP A 624 -4.77 28.34 19.01
CA ASP A 624 -5.56 28.19 17.78
C ASP A 624 -4.90 27.26 16.75
N LEU A 625 -3.75 26.65 17.10
CA LEU A 625 -2.96 25.84 16.17
C LEU A 625 -3.78 24.71 15.55
N LEU A 626 -4.50 23.95 16.37
CA LEU A 626 -5.27 22.81 15.91
C LEU A 626 -6.56 23.19 15.18
N ASP A 627 -7.11 24.38 15.45
CA ASP A 627 -8.29 24.90 14.73
C ASP A 627 -7.94 25.30 13.29
N SER A 628 -6.69 25.69 13.04
CA SER A 628 -6.23 25.97 11.68
C SER A 628 -6.32 24.78 10.73
N TYR A 629 -6.32 23.54 11.22
CA TYR A 629 -6.48 22.36 10.34
C TYR A 629 -7.81 22.42 9.58
N GLU A 630 -8.91 22.69 10.28
CA GLU A 630 -10.22 22.83 9.63
C GLU A 630 -10.27 24.08 8.76
N ALA A 631 -9.77 25.22 9.26
CA ALA A 631 -9.79 26.48 8.54
C ALA A 631 -9.00 26.43 7.21
N GLU A 632 -7.97 25.59 7.14
CA GLU A 632 -7.13 25.40 5.95
C GLU A 632 -7.62 24.28 5.03
N ARG A 633 -7.92 23.10 5.60
CA ARG A 633 -8.14 21.87 4.82
C ARG A 633 -9.58 21.69 4.36
N ARG A 634 -10.57 22.18 5.10
CA ARG A 634 -11.97 22.05 4.70
C ARG A 634 -12.30 22.88 3.46
N PRO A 635 -11.95 24.19 3.37
CA PRO A 635 -12.18 24.97 2.15
C PRO A 635 -11.39 24.43 0.94
N ALA A 636 -10.18 23.92 1.16
CA ALA A 636 -9.40 23.25 0.14
C ALA A 636 -10.11 21.99 -0.41
N GLY A 637 -10.60 21.14 0.49
CA GLY A 637 -11.40 19.96 0.13
C GLY A 637 -12.69 20.32 -0.61
N GLU A 638 -13.37 21.40 -0.23
CA GLU A 638 -14.56 21.92 -0.94
C GLU A 638 -14.22 22.36 -2.37
N SER A 639 -13.13 23.09 -2.56
CA SER A 639 -12.67 23.53 -3.88
C SER A 639 -12.32 22.35 -4.79
N VAL A 640 -11.55 21.38 -4.28
CA VAL A 640 -11.20 20.15 -5.01
C VAL A 640 -12.45 19.35 -5.39
N MET A 641 -13.39 19.16 -4.44
CA MET A 641 -14.64 18.45 -4.69
C MET A 641 -15.49 19.16 -5.75
N GLY A 642 -15.67 20.49 -5.64
CA GLY A 642 -16.47 21.27 -6.58
C GLY A 642 -15.94 21.18 -8.02
N ARG A 643 -14.62 21.12 -8.19
CA ARG A 643 -13.97 20.92 -9.49
C ARG A 643 -14.12 19.49 -9.99
N ALA A 644 -13.85 18.49 -9.15
CA ALA A 644 -13.98 17.08 -9.52
C ALA A 644 -15.42 16.73 -9.95
N VAL A 645 -16.41 17.35 -9.31
CA VAL A 645 -17.82 17.29 -9.71
C VAL A 645 -17.99 17.90 -11.12
N ARG A 646 -17.51 19.13 -11.36
CA ARG A 646 -17.59 19.78 -12.68
C ARG A 646 -17.00 18.91 -13.80
N VAL A 647 -15.74 18.45 -13.64
CA VAL A 647 -15.05 17.58 -14.62
C VAL A 647 -15.82 16.27 -14.86
N ALA A 648 -16.51 15.74 -13.85
CA ALA A 648 -17.31 14.53 -14.00
C ALA A 648 -18.69 14.76 -14.65
N PHE A 649 -19.23 15.99 -14.66
CA PHE A 649 -20.59 16.32 -15.12
C PHE A 649 -20.65 17.21 -16.39
N THR A 650 -19.53 17.78 -16.85
CA THR A 650 -19.50 18.67 -18.02
C THR A 650 -18.32 18.33 -18.95
N ASP A 651 -18.53 18.34 -20.28
CA ASP A 651 -17.46 18.27 -21.30
C ASP A 651 -16.63 19.57 -21.39
N GLU A 652 -16.91 20.55 -20.52
CA GLU A 652 -16.16 21.80 -20.42
C GLU A 652 -14.81 21.55 -19.71
N MET A 653 -13.82 21.05 -20.45
CA MET A 653 -12.43 21.44 -20.21
C MET A 653 -12.31 22.89 -20.63
N ASP A 654 -12.00 23.76 -19.67
CA ASP A 654 -11.71 25.16 -19.96
C ASP A 654 -10.35 25.22 -20.68
N ASN A 655 -10.41 25.19 -22.00
CA ASN A 655 -9.23 25.14 -22.88
C ASN A 655 -8.50 26.49 -22.99
N GLU A 656 -8.94 27.53 -22.26
CA GLU A 656 -8.29 28.84 -22.32
C GLU A 656 -6.93 28.87 -21.59
N ASP A 657 -6.71 28.02 -20.57
CA ASP A 657 -5.42 27.88 -19.86
C ASP A 657 -5.18 26.45 -19.32
N GLU A 658 -4.76 25.54 -20.20
CA GLU A 658 -4.46 24.12 -19.88
C GLU A 658 -3.42 23.97 -18.74
N LYS A 659 -2.47 24.90 -18.66
CA LYS A 659 -1.42 24.89 -17.63
C LYS A 659 -1.98 25.24 -16.27
N ALA A 660 -2.78 26.31 -16.16
CA ALA A 660 -3.41 26.69 -14.91
C ALA A 660 -4.33 25.58 -14.38
N GLN A 661 -5.09 24.94 -15.28
CA GLN A 661 -5.91 23.78 -14.94
C GLN A 661 -5.06 22.63 -14.40
N PHE A 662 -3.98 22.25 -15.09
CA PHE A 662 -3.11 21.17 -14.64
C PHE A 662 -2.50 21.45 -13.26
N LEU A 663 -1.99 22.66 -13.03
CA LEU A 663 -1.42 23.05 -11.74
C LEU A 663 -2.46 22.97 -10.61
N ASP A 664 -3.70 23.35 -10.89
CA ASP A 664 -4.79 23.31 -9.92
C ASP A 664 -5.27 21.86 -9.65
N GLU A 665 -5.32 21.00 -10.67
CA GLU A 665 -5.62 19.57 -10.53
C GLU A 665 -4.53 18.81 -9.78
N MET A 666 -3.25 19.17 -9.99
CA MET A 666 -2.10 18.63 -9.27
C MET A 666 -1.90 19.26 -7.89
N GLN A 667 -2.86 20.11 -7.46
CA GLN A 667 -2.91 20.77 -6.15
C GLN A 667 -1.67 21.64 -5.85
N MET A 668 -1.06 22.19 -6.91
CA MET A 668 0.12 23.07 -6.84
C MET A 668 -0.25 24.52 -6.49
N THR A 669 -1.49 24.92 -6.75
CA THR A 669 -2.07 26.26 -6.49
C THR A 669 -2.73 26.40 -5.12
N LEU A 670 -2.73 25.32 -4.33
CA LEU A 670 -3.33 25.31 -3.00
C LEU A 670 -2.74 26.42 -2.13
N THR A 671 -3.63 27.20 -1.51
CA THR A 671 -3.24 28.33 -0.66
C THR A 671 -4.07 28.40 0.61
N TYR A 672 -3.44 28.86 1.69
CA TYR A 672 -4.01 29.11 3.01
C TYR A 672 -4.12 30.60 3.33
N ARG A 673 -4.03 31.47 2.30
CA ARG A 673 -4.20 32.92 2.44
C ARG A 673 -5.47 33.26 3.25
N GLY A 674 -5.34 34.21 4.17
CA GLY A 674 -6.46 34.69 4.99
C GLY A 674 -6.87 33.77 6.14
N THR A 675 -6.19 32.64 6.34
CA THR A 675 -6.40 31.79 7.52
C THR A 675 -5.66 32.34 8.75
N PRO A 676 -6.03 31.96 9.99
CA PRO A 676 -5.50 32.61 11.20
C PRO A 676 -3.99 32.44 11.45
N LEU A 677 -3.34 31.43 10.83
CA LEU A 677 -1.93 31.11 11.06
C LEU A 677 -1.04 31.38 9.85
N VAL A 678 -1.45 32.34 9.02
CA VAL A 678 -0.61 32.94 7.98
C VAL A 678 -0.53 34.45 8.24
N GLY A 679 0.65 35.05 8.07
CA GLY A 679 0.84 36.46 8.42
C GLY A 679 1.80 37.20 7.49
N GLU A 680 1.56 38.49 7.31
CA GLU A 680 2.44 39.35 6.51
C GLU A 680 2.73 40.67 7.23
N ALA A 681 3.95 41.17 7.07
CA ALA A 681 4.35 42.48 7.55
C ALA A 681 5.12 43.22 6.45
N LEU A 682 4.38 43.86 5.54
CA LEU A 682 4.91 44.53 4.35
C LEU A 682 4.86 46.06 4.50
N GLY A 683 5.91 46.75 4.09
CA GLY A 683 5.92 48.21 3.95
C GLY A 683 5.02 48.70 2.81
N TRP A 684 4.53 49.94 2.92
CA TRP A 684 3.47 50.52 2.09
C TRP A 684 3.85 50.69 0.59
N ASP A 685 5.15 50.65 0.27
CA ASP A 685 5.69 50.80 -1.10
C ASP A 685 6.20 49.49 -1.71
N ALA A 686 5.93 48.33 -1.11
CA ALA A 686 6.40 47.06 -1.62
C ALA A 686 5.50 46.54 -2.75
N PRO A 687 5.99 46.39 -4.01
CA PRO A 687 5.25 45.63 -5.00
C PRO A 687 5.01 44.20 -4.48
N ASP A 688 3.72 43.81 -4.44
CA ASP A 688 3.27 42.46 -4.09
C ASP A 688 3.65 41.50 -5.23
N ARG A 689 4.88 40.98 -5.16
CA ARG A 689 5.43 40.00 -6.10
C ARG A 689 6.07 38.88 -5.27
N GLY A 690 6.09 37.66 -5.81
CA GLY A 690 6.53 36.46 -5.09
C GLY A 690 5.40 35.77 -4.30
N PRO A 691 5.68 34.63 -3.65
CA PRO A 691 4.68 33.88 -2.91
C PRO A 691 4.19 34.67 -1.69
N ALA A 692 2.88 34.68 -1.48
CA ALA A 692 2.26 35.28 -0.31
C ALA A 692 2.24 34.31 0.87
N ALA A 693 2.03 34.83 2.08
CA ALA A 693 1.76 33.99 3.23
C ALA A 693 0.49 33.17 3.00
N GLY A 694 0.60 31.86 3.20
CA GLY A 694 -0.38 30.85 2.89
C GLY A 694 -0.13 30.11 1.58
N ASP A 695 0.67 30.66 0.67
CA ASP A 695 1.00 29.94 -0.56
C ASP A 695 2.00 28.82 -0.31
N ARG A 696 1.95 27.80 -1.16
CA ARG A 696 3.03 26.82 -1.28
C ARG A 696 4.34 27.55 -1.61
N ALA A 697 5.40 27.20 -0.88
CA ALA A 697 6.75 27.70 -1.15
C ALA A 697 7.26 27.13 -2.48
N PRO A 698 7.59 27.96 -3.49
CA PRO A 698 8.22 27.48 -4.72
C PRO A 698 9.63 26.97 -4.42
N ASP A 699 10.09 25.95 -5.13
CA ASP A 699 11.50 25.56 -5.06
C ASP A 699 12.37 26.58 -5.79
N VAL A 700 13.64 26.69 -5.37
CA VAL A 700 14.64 27.47 -6.09
C VAL A 700 15.93 26.68 -6.19
N HIS A 701 16.61 26.85 -7.32
CA HIS A 701 17.86 26.19 -7.62
C HIS A 701 19.03 27.16 -7.41
N GLY A 702 20.27 26.70 -7.64
CA GLY A 702 21.43 27.59 -7.61
C GLY A 702 21.88 28.10 -6.23
N LEU A 703 21.34 27.56 -5.14
CA LEU A 703 21.80 27.89 -3.79
C LEU A 703 23.18 27.25 -3.54
N ALA A 704 24.04 27.90 -2.76
CA ALA A 704 25.36 27.39 -2.44
C ALA A 704 25.69 27.56 -0.97
N ARG A 705 26.38 26.55 -0.41
CA ARG A 705 26.89 26.58 0.95
C ARG A 705 28.40 26.40 0.94
N ARG A 706 29.12 27.19 1.73
CA ARG A 706 30.57 27.07 1.84
C ARG A 706 30.98 25.63 2.21
N GLY A 707 31.86 25.04 1.41
CA GLY A 707 32.35 23.67 1.61
C GLY A 707 31.50 22.59 0.94
N VAL A 708 30.38 22.94 0.29
CA VAL A 708 29.57 22.03 -0.52
C VAL A 708 29.93 22.21 -2.00
N GLY A 709 30.27 21.12 -2.68
CA GLY A 709 30.74 21.16 -4.08
C GLY A 709 29.63 21.17 -5.13
N HIS A 710 28.37 20.89 -4.75
CA HIS A 710 27.20 20.95 -5.63
C HIS A 710 26.29 22.14 -5.27
N ARG A 711 25.41 22.52 -6.19
CA ARG A 711 24.31 23.45 -5.92
C ARG A 711 23.25 22.76 -5.07
N LEU A 712 22.70 23.50 -4.13
CA LEU A 712 21.57 23.11 -3.29
C LEU A 712 20.29 23.68 -3.91
N ARG A 713 19.16 23.06 -3.57
CA ARG A 713 17.83 23.63 -3.81
C ARG A 713 17.17 24.04 -2.50
N LEU A 714 16.15 24.90 -2.55
CA LEU A 714 15.47 25.33 -1.33
C LEU A 714 14.79 24.16 -0.61
N PHE A 715 14.24 23.20 -1.34
CA PHE A 715 13.57 22.05 -0.74
C PHE A 715 14.52 21.21 0.11
N GLU A 716 15.81 21.13 -0.21
CA GLU A 716 16.81 20.49 0.65
C GLU A 716 17.06 21.26 1.96
N LEU A 717 16.88 22.58 1.97
CA LEU A 717 17.07 23.41 3.17
C LEU A 717 15.87 23.35 4.11
N ILE A 718 14.66 23.27 3.54
CA ILE A 718 13.40 23.21 4.30
C ILE A 718 12.97 21.78 4.63
N GLN A 719 13.63 20.76 4.05
CA GLN A 719 13.38 19.36 4.34
C GLN A 719 13.52 19.06 5.84
N GLY A 720 12.59 18.28 6.38
CA GLY A 720 12.59 17.84 7.77
C GLY A 720 11.32 18.19 8.52
N SER A 721 11.37 18.13 9.85
CA SER A 721 10.18 18.13 10.69
C SER A 721 9.80 19.50 11.29
N GLY A 722 10.65 20.51 11.15
CA GLY A 722 10.53 21.83 11.79
C GLY A 722 10.23 22.95 10.80
N HIS A 723 9.96 24.15 11.33
CA HIS A 723 9.82 25.35 10.47
C HIS A 723 11.21 25.81 10.03
N THR A 724 11.28 26.54 8.91
CA THR A 724 12.52 27.14 8.42
C THR A 724 12.36 28.63 8.19
N LEU A 725 13.12 29.43 8.93
CA LEU A 725 13.19 30.88 8.79
C LEU A 725 14.37 31.27 7.91
N LEU A 726 14.09 31.99 6.83
CA LEU A 726 15.04 32.46 5.83
C LEU A 726 15.11 33.98 5.92
N PHE A 727 16.24 34.49 6.41
CA PHE A 727 16.54 35.91 6.29
C PHE A 727 17.27 36.15 4.98
N TYR A 728 16.74 37.04 4.14
CA TYR A 728 17.36 37.42 2.88
C TYR A 728 18.07 38.77 3.00
N GLY A 729 19.29 38.84 2.49
CA GLY A 729 20.06 40.07 2.37
C GLY A 729 20.71 40.23 1.01
N ASP A 730 20.75 41.46 0.51
CA ASP A 730 21.42 41.83 -0.75
C ASP A 730 22.48 42.93 -0.53
N ALA A 731 22.96 43.55 -1.61
CA ALA A 731 23.95 44.63 -1.54
C ALA A 731 23.51 45.86 -0.72
N SER A 732 22.21 46.02 -0.45
CA SER A 732 21.68 47.08 0.42
C SER A 732 21.71 46.72 1.92
N SER A 733 21.97 45.46 2.26
CA SER A 733 22.01 44.99 3.64
C SER A 733 23.31 45.39 4.32
N THR A 734 23.22 46.11 5.43
CA THR A 734 24.39 46.53 6.22
C THR A 734 24.88 45.41 7.14
N GLU A 735 26.10 45.53 7.65
CA GLU A 735 26.59 44.60 8.70
C GLU A 735 25.68 44.64 9.94
N GLU A 736 25.13 45.80 10.28
CA GLU A 736 24.19 45.94 11.40
C GLU A 736 22.89 45.16 11.16
N ASP A 737 22.33 45.21 9.95
CA ASP A 737 21.14 44.43 9.57
C ASP A 737 21.38 42.92 9.73
N LEU A 738 22.50 42.44 9.17
CA LEU A 738 22.84 41.01 9.19
C LEU A 738 23.15 40.50 10.60
N ARG A 739 23.81 41.31 11.45
CA ARG A 739 23.99 40.99 12.88
C ARG A 739 22.68 41.12 13.68
N GLY A 740 21.77 41.99 13.23
CA GLY A 740 20.41 42.07 13.76
C GLY A 740 19.68 40.73 13.64
N TYR A 741 19.88 40.01 12.53
CA TYR A 741 19.27 38.69 12.32
C TYR A 741 19.70 37.65 13.36
N GLU A 742 20.93 37.70 13.89
CA GLU A 742 21.38 36.79 14.95
C GLU A 742 20.55 36.96 16.23
N LYS A 743 20.27 38.21 16.62
CA LYS A 743 19.47 38.53 17.80
C LYS A 743 18.03 38.06 17.63
N ILE A 744 17.45 38.31 16.46
CA ILE A 744 16.10 37.86 16.12
C ILE A 744 16.06 36.32 16.13
N ALA A 745 16.99 35.66 15.43
CA ALA A 745 17.09 34.21 15.39
C ALA A 745 17.20 33.58 16.79
N ALA A 746 17.98 34.17 17.68
CA ALA A 746 18.11 33.70 19.05
C ALA A 746 16.80 33.85 19.85
N ALA A 747 16.07 34.95 19.66
CA ALA A 747 14.74 35.14 20.27
C ALA A 747 13.73 34.12 19.75
N ILE A 748 13.64 33.97 18.43
CA ILE A 748 12.73 33.02 17.77
C ILE A 748 13.03 31.58 18.16
N ARG A 749 14.29 31.16 18.21
CA ARG A 749 14.68 29.81 18.67
C ARG A 749 14.28 29.56 20.11
N ARG A 750 14.42 30.54 21.01
CA ARG A 750 13.96 30.39 22.40
C ARG A 750 12.44 30.26 22.48
N GLN A 751 11.71 31.11 21.76
CA GLN A 751 10.26 31.11 21.75
C GLN A 751 9.67 29.81 21.17
N ALA A 752 10.29 29.27 20.13
CA ALA A 752 9.86 28.05 19.47
C ALA A 752 10.54 26.77 19.99
N ALA A 753 11.11 26.80 21.20
CA ALA A 753 11.79 25.66 21.83
C ALA A 753 12.87 24.97 20.95
N GLY A 754 13.54 25.73 20.08
CA GLY A 754 14.55 25.23 19.16
C GLY A 754 14.01 24.50 17.92
N LEU A 755 12.70 24.50 17.69
CA LEU A 755 12.02 23.78 16.59
C LEU A 755 12.01 24.54 15.25
N ILE A 756 12.78 25.63 15.15
CA ILE A 756 12.91 26.46 13.94
C ILE A 756 14.36 26.48 13.48
N ASN A 757 14.59 25.99 12.26
CA ASN A 757 15.83 26.16 11.54
C ASN A 757 15.93 27.59 11.03
N VAL A 758 17.12 28.20 11.09
CA VAL A 758 17.31 29.59 10.67
C VAL A 758 18.53 29.70 9.77
N TYR A 759 18.36 30.31 8.60
CA TYR A 759 19.41 30.53 7.60
C TYR A 759 19.45 31.99 7.17
N ALA A 760 20.65 32.47 6.83
CA ALA A 760 20.84 33.72 6.11
C ALA A 760 21.09 33.40 4.63
N VAL A 761 20.13 33.74 3.76
CA VAL A 761 20.23 33.61 2.29
C VAL A 761 20.73 34.95 1.74
N LEU A 762 21.91 34.96 1.15
CA LEU A 762 22.58 36.20 0.73
C LEU A 762 22.77 36.24 -0.79
N ASP A 763 22.39 37.36 -1.42
CA ASP A 763 22.71 37.69 -2.82
C ASP A 763 24.25 37.57 -3.03
N PRO A 764 24.71 37.27 -4.26
CA PRO A 764 26.14 37.22 -4.56
C PRO A 764 26.89 38.51 -4.20
N ASP A 765 26.22 39.66 -4.31
CA ASP A 765 26.81 40.96 -4.06
C ASP A 765 26.75 41.37 -2.57
N ALA A 766 26.08 40.59 -1.71
CA ALA A 766 26.03 40.87 -0.28
C ALA A 766 27.33 40.47 0.43
N VAL A 767 27.86 41.34 1.28
CA VAL A 767 29.05 41.04 2.09
C VAL A 767 28.63 40.38 3.40
N ALA A 768 28.93 39.08 3.55
CA ALA A 768 28.66 38.35 4.79
C ALA A 768 29.66 38.80 5.87
N PRO A 769 29.21 39.28 7.05
CA PRO A 769 30.10 39.67 8.14
C PRO A 769 30.98 38.50 8.60
N ALA A 770 32.24 38.80 8.92
CA ALA A 770 33.11 37.81 9.53
C ALA A 770 32.54 37.38 10.90
N GLY A 771 32.47 36.07 11.12
CA GLY A 771 31.98 35.50 12.36
C GLY A 771 30.47 35.60 12.56
N LEU A 772 29.67 35.76 11.50
CA LEU A 772 28.21 35.70 11.58
C LEU A 772 27.77 34.34 12.17
N ASP A 773 27.03 34.36 13.26
CA ASP A 773 26.49 33.20 14.00
C ASP A 773 25.17 32.70 13.40
N LEU A 774 25.14 32.62 12.07
CA LEU A 774 24.06 32.03 11.29
C LEU A 774 24.63 31.18 10.15
N PRO A 775 24.02 30.02 9.84
CA PRO A 775 24.32 29.30 8.62
C PRO A 775 24.03 30.17 7.39
N VAL A 776 25.08 30.47 6.61
CA VAL A 776 24.98 31.29 5.39
C VAL A 776 24.79 30.41 4.16
N ILE A 777 23.77 30.74 3.38
CA ILE A 777 23.48 30.21 2.05
C ILE A 777 23.64 31.35 1.04
N ARG A 778 24.28 31.09 -0.10
CA ARG A 778 24.47 32.05 -1.19
C ARG A 778 23.49 31.76 -2.31
N ASP A 779 22.71 32.77 -2.69
CA ASP A 779 21.80 32.73 -3.84
C ASP A 779 22.58 32.98 -5.13
N THR A 780 23.40 32.01 -5.55
CA THR A 780 24.48 32.25 -6.52
C THR A 780 23.95 32.64 -7.91
N GLU A 781 22.79 32.10 -8.27
CA GLU A 781 22.14 32.31 -9.58
C GLU A 781 21.01 33.35 -9.50
N ARG A 782 20.75 33.91 -8.30
CA ARG A 782 19.66 34.86 -8.02
C ARG A 782 18.25 34.29 -8.24
N ASP A 783 18.12 32.97 -8.17
CA ASP A 783 16.84 32.28 -8.29
C ASP A 783 15.93 32.60 -7.11
N TYR A 784 16.48 32.61 -5.89
CA TYR A 784 15.71 33.00 -4.70
C TYR A 784 15.20 34.43 -4.85
N ARG A 785 16.08 35.35 -5.26
CA ARG A 785 15.70 36.74 -5.54
C ARG A 785 14.59 36.88 -6.57
N SER A 786 14.68 36.12 -7.66
CA SER A 786 13.73 36.16 -8.76
C SER A 786 12.36 35.60 -8.35
N VAL A 787 12.35 34.37 -7.83
CA VAL A 787 11.13 33.60 -7.51
C VAL A 787 10.40 34.16 -6.29
N TYR A 788 11.14 34.55 -5.25
CA TYR A 788 10.56 35.19 -4.07
C TYR A 788 10.43 36.72 -4.22
N ALA A 789 10.80 37.27 -5.38
CA ALA A 789 10.79 38.69 -5.71
C ALA A 789 11.39 39.58 -4.60
N THR A 790 12.51 39.14 -4.03
CA THR A 790 13.14 39.84 -2.91
C THR A 790 13.95 41.05 -3.38
N THR A 791 13.76 42.18 -2.70
CA THR A 791 14.55 43.39 -2.87
C THR A 791 14.81 43.98 -1.49
N GLY A 792 16.08 44.04 -1.09
CA GLY A 792 16.50 44.44 0.24
C GLY A 792 16.22 43.40 1.35
N PRO A 793 16.53 43.77 2.61
CA PRO A 793 16.29 42.95 3.80
C PRO A 793 14.85 42.42 3.90
N CYS A 794 14.67 41.10 3.94
CA CYS A 794 13.36 40.49 4.17
C CYS A 794 13.47 39.13 4.87
N ALA A 795 12.33 38.61 5.34
CA ALA A 795 12.26 37.30 5.99
C ALA A 795 11.09 36.49 5.47
N HIS A 796 11.30 35.18 5.33
CA HIS A 796 10.28 34.20 5.00
C HIS A 796 10.34 33.05 6.01
N LEU A 797 9.22 32.75 6.66
CA LEU A 797 9.06 31.57 7.51
C LEU A 797 8.30 30.52 6.70
N ILE A 798 8.96 29.41 6.40
CA ILE A 798 8.36 28.26 5.74
C ILE A 798 7.93 27.25 6.80
N ARG A 799 6.67 26.83 6.74
CA ARG A 799 6.07 25.82 7.61
C ARG A 799 6.61 24.42 7.29
N PRO A 800 6.50 23.45 8.21
CA PRO A 800 6.90 22.06 7.95
C PRO A 800 6.14 21.43 6.78
N ASP A 801 4.94 21.93 6.48
CA ASP A 801 4.15 21.48 5.34
C ASP A 801 4.50 22.19 4.01
N GLY A 802 5.60 22.93 3.95
CA GLY A 802 6.11 23.57 2.73
C GLY A 802 5.31 24.77 2.25
N HIS A 803 4.51 25.40 3.12
CA HIS A 803 3.80 26.66 2.83
C HIS A 803 4.50 27.84 3.51
N VAL A 804 4.43 29.02 2.91
CA VAL A 804 4.90 30.26 3.55
C VAL A 804 3.97 30.58 4.73
N GLY A 805 4.41 30.41 5.96
CA GLY A 805 3.64 30.78 7.15
C GLY A 805 3.68 32.28 7.41
N PHE A 806 4.83 32.91 7.18
CA PHE A 806 4.98 34.35 7.38
C PHE A 806 5.97 34.97 6.40
N ARG A 807 5.71 36.20 5.96
CA ARG A 807 6.70 37.02 5.23
C ARG A 807 6.76 38.45 5.77
N SER A 808 7.95 39.03 5.81
CA SER A 808 8.13 40.44 6.19
C SER A 808 9.13 41.16 5.30
N ARG A 809 8.80 42.40 4.92
CA ARG A 809 9.69 43.31 4.20
C ARG A 809 9.45 44.77 4.63
N PRO A 810 10.38 45.43 5.35
CA PRO A 810 11.66 44.90 5.84
C PRO A 810 11.47 43.84 6.92
N VAL A 811 12.56 43.30 7.47
CA VAL A 811 12.49 42.37 8.61
C VAL A 811 11.97 43.10 9.84
N LEU A 812 10.78 42.73 10.30
CA LEU A 812 10.12 43.31 11.47
C LEU A 812 10.07 42.28 12.60
N ALA A 813 11.03 42.38 13.53
CA ALA A 813 11.21 41.42 14.62
C ALA A 813 9.92 41.21 15.46
N GLY A 814 9.25 42.29 15.87
CA GLY A 814 8.02 42.20 16.67
C GLY A 814 6.89 41.46 15.96
N ALA A 815 6.68 41.73 14.66
CA ALA A 815 5.65 41.04 13.87
C ALA A 815 5.97 39.54 13.70
N LEU A 816 7.25 39.21 13.52
CA LEU A 816 7.68 37.81 13.47
C LEU A 816 7.49 37.11 14.82
N GLU A 817 7.88 37.74 15.93
CA GLU A 817 7.69 37.20 17.29
C GLU A 817 6.21 36.99 17.62
N ASP A 818 5.33 37.91 17.22
CA ASP A 818 3.88 37.76 17.38
C ASP A 818 3.32 36.60 16.56
N HIS A 819 3.77 36.44 15.31
CA HIS A 819 3.40 35.29 14.48
C HIS A 819 3.88 33.96 15.10
N ILE A 820 5.13 33.91 15.58
CA ILE A 820 5.64 32.72 16.27
C ILE A 820 4.84 32.44 17.55
N ARG A 821 4.34 33.44 18.28
CA ARG A 821 3.49 33.23 19.48
C ARG A 821 2.13 32.64 19.13
N ALA A 822 1.60 32.93 17.94
CA ALA A 822 0.35 32.34 17.48
C ALA A 822 0.50 30.85 17.17
N VAL A 823 1.67 30.44 16.67
CA VAL A 823 1.97 29.05 16.30
C VAL A 823 2.51 28.24 17.49
N PHE A 824 3.38 28.84 18.30
CA PHE A 824 4.08 28.21 19.43
C PHE A 824 3.59 28.79 20.76
N GLY A 825 3.16 27.90 21.66
CA GLY A 825 2.51 28.20 22.95
C GLY A 825 3.46 28.36 24.13
#